data_AF-A0A8W8M7L5-F1
#
_entry.id   AF-A0A8W8M7L5-F1
#
_cell.length_a   1.000
_cell.length_b   1.000
_cell.length_c   1.000
_cell.angle_alpha   90.00
_cell.angle_beta   90.00
_cell.angle_gamma   90.00
#
_symmetry.space_group_name_H-M   'P 1'
#
loop_
_entity.id
_entity.type
_entity.pdbx_description
1 polymer ?
#
loop_
_entity_poly.entity_id
_entity_poly.type
_entity_poly.pdbx_seq_one_letter_code
_entity_poly.pdbx_strand_id
1 'polypeptide(L)'
;MSKPFVSSTPMKYEKSDASLLTTCTYTEVPCADFDPEAGGISLCIDKGVSEKKGPEDSSSELSSDGSSNRLFSSFIQIHSDVSNFYKSNHSHIKTGVYVALIGVYMAYFVAAMVITHEKKVKDPTPLIIVTAVTATFITIWLVRKYFGKQIQEKLVFHVVFFFEQREKMVKALKIVLCLVLVVAAVVVIGFSVWEQPSNLVSISGYIFFLFILLICSAHPTKVNWRPVLGGLALQFFFAAMILKWDVGQAVFEFLGNQVQTFLEFTNTGTKFVFGDKYTDHPFAMVVLPVIVFFSCAISVLYYVGAMQVVIGKIAWVMRVSLGTSAPESLCAAGNIFIGQTEAPIMIRPFLALMTKSELHAVMTGGFATIAGGVLAAYISFGVSAEHLLCASVMNAPAALAVSKLLYPETETSKLRKASDLGTDEKKERNILEAAAAGASSSIKLVANIAANLIAFLAMLEFVNAVLSWFGSFVGYPEFSFQMICSYVLMPLAYLMGVDWADCGIVGELIGIKTFLNEFLAYGELSTYLNNRKSCTGRILAVRSEIIATYALCGFANLSSIGIQLGALGPMAPSRRGDLAQIVLRALLGGIVTSLMTACIAGLLVAEPITQLACLNSTVVNATMIPLGTNMTSTLTFVSQFIEQTTASV
;
A
#
# COMPACT_ATOMS: atom_id res chain seq x y z
N MET A 1 -6.60 38.60 52.44
CA MET A 1 -7.74 39.43 52.90
C MET A 1 -9.02 38.63 52.68
N SER A 2 -9.74 38.35 53.77
CA SER A 2 -11.18 37.99 53.91
C SER A 2 -11.84 36.92 53.01
N LYS A 3 -11.72 35.65 53.47
CA LYS A 3 -12.76 34.66 53.91
C LYS A 3 -14.13 34.46 53.18
N PRO A 4 -14.76 33.26 53.37
CA PRO A 4 -15.62 32.49 52.42
C PRO A 4 -17.11 32.45 52.83
N PHE A 5 -18.00 31.75 52.10
CA PHE A 5 -19.21 31.08 52.69
C PHE A 5 -19.87 30.03 51.77
N VAL A 6 -20.77 29.24 52.39
CA VAL A 6 -21.26 27.88 52.12
C VAL A 6 -22.77 27.86 51.75
N SER A 7 -23.18 26.81 51.01
CA SER A 7 -24.51 26.13 50.89
C SER A 7 -25.76 26.85 50.36
N SER A 8 -26.49 26.17 49.45
CA SER A 8 -27.85 25.58 49.65
C SER A 8 -28.73 25.56 48.37
N THR A 9 -29.25 24.38 48.01
CA THR A 9 -30.40 24.08 47.11
C THR A 9 -31.74 24.61 47.67
N PRO A 10 -32.90 24.72 46.96
CA PRO A 10 -33.44 23.78 45.93
C PRO A 10 -34.39 24.32 44.80
N MET A 11 -34.76 23.39 43.90
CA MET A 11 -35.99 23.21 43.07
C MET A 11 -36.89 24.40 42.64
N LYS A 12 -37.19 24.45 41.32
CA LYS A 12 -38.53 24.20 40.70
C LYS A 12 -38.52 24.49 39.20
N TYR A 13 -38.99 23.56 38.37
CA TYR A 13 -39.73 23.86 37.13
C TYR A 13 -40.76 22.76 36.87
N GLU A 14 -41.88 23.19 36.31
CA GLU A 14 -43.22 22.61 36.34
C GLU A 14 -43.53 21.77 35.08
N LYS A 15 -44.43 20.78 35.23
CA LYS A 15 -45.02 19.89 34.20
C LYS A 15 -45.81 20.69 33.14
N SER A 16 -46.10 20.28 31.92
CA SER A 16 -46.72 19.05 31.35
C SER A 16 -46.60 19.20 29.81
N ASP A 17 -46.35 18.19 28.98
CA ASP A 17 -47.35 17.21 28.53
C ASP A 17 -46.72 15.91 28.03
N ALA A 18 -47.49 14.83 28.23
CA ALA A 18 -47.12 13.44 28.05
C ALA A 18 -47.80 12.82 26.81
N SER A 19 -47.10 11.86 26.18
CA SER A 19 -47.58 10.61 25.55
C SER A 19 -46.58 10.23 24.43
N LEU A 20 -46.09 9.00 24.24
CA LEU A 20 -46.34 7.70 24.86
C LEU A 20 -45.07 6.85 24.53
N LEU A 21 -44.32 6.44 25.56
CA LEU A 21 -43.14 5.56 25.47
C LEU A 21 -43.44 4.30 26.29
N THR A 22 -43.31 3.12 25.68
CA THR A 22 -43.40 1.84 26.38
C THR A 22 -41.99 1.37 26.75
N THR A 23 -41.82 1.12 28.04
CA THR A 23 -40.64 0.69 28.79
C THR A 23 -40.24 -0.75 28.49
N CYS A 24 -38.94 -1.01 28.30
CA CYS A 24 -38.32 -2.32 28.55
C CYS A 24 -37.54 -2.23 29.87
N THR A 25 -37.93 -3.05 30.84
CA THR A 25 -37.29 -3.22 32.14
C THR A 25 -36.07 -4.13 32.06
N TYR A 26 -34.95 -3.67 32.63
CA TYR A 26 -33.76 -4.47 32.92
C TYR A 26 -34.02 -5.43 34.09
N THR A 27 -33.48 -6.65 34.02
CA THR A 27 -33.28 -7.53 35.18
C THR A 27 -31.81 -7.92 35.24
N GLU A 28 -31.20 -7.70 36.41
CA GLU A 28 -29.85 -8.10 36.78
C GLU A 28 -29.79 -9.60 37.11
N VAL A 29 -28.67 -10.27 36.82
CA VAL A 29 -28.34 -11.62 37.30
C VAL A 29 -26.88 -11.62 37.79
N PRO A 30 -26.55 -12.20 38.97
CA PRO A 30 -25.27 -12.02 39.65
C PRO A 30 -24.17 -12.99 39.20
N CYS A 31 -22.93 -12.62 39.51
CA CYS A 31 -21.70 -13.41 39.34
C CYS A 31 -21.72 -14.75 40.09
N ALA A 32 -21.12 -15.79 39.51
CA ALA A 32 -20.75 -17.03 40.20
C ALA A 32 -19.41 -17.59 39.68
N ASP A 33 -18.73 -18.30 40.58
CA ASP A 33 -17.31 -18.60 40.68
C ASP A 33 -16.65 -19.46 39.58
N PHE A 34 -15.31 -19.36 39.54
CA PHE A 34 -14.39 -20.02 38.62
C PHE A 34 -13.86 -21.33 39.26
N ASP A 35 -14.14 -22.49 38.65
CA ASP A 35 -13.58 -23.80 39.03
C ASP A 35 -12.72 -24.35 37.88
N PRO A 36 -11.40 -24.60 38.06
CA PRO A 36 -10.48 -24.82 36.95
C PRO A 36 -10.23 -26.31 36.69
N GLU A 37 -11.24 -27.10 36.30
CA GLU A 37 -10.98 -28.51 35.89
C GLU A 37 -12.10 -29.13 35.02
N ALA A 38 -12.39 -28.57 33.83
CA ALA A 38 -13.08 -29.31 32.75
C ALA A 38 -12.95 -28.59 31.40
N GLY A 39 -12.27 -29.23 30.43
CA GLY A 39 -12.20 -28.76 29.05
C GLY A 39 -13.36 -29.27 28.20
N GLY A 40 -14.09 -28.37 27.55
CA GLY A 40 -15.03 -28.70 26.47
C GLY A 40 -16.18 -27.71 26.32
N ILE A 41 -16.14 -26.86 25.29
CA ILE A 41 -17.24 -25.94 24.96
C ILE A 41 -18.22 -26.67 24.03
N SER A 42 -19.39 -27.04 24.56
CA SER A 42 -20.58 -27.42 23.79
C SER A 42 -21.48 -26.20 23.70
N LEU A 43 -21.58 -25.58 22.52
CA LEU A 43 -22.50 -24.48 22.26
C LEU A 43 -23.90 -25.05 21.97
N CYS A 44 -24.82 -24.85 22.92
CA CYS A 44 -26.25 -25.10 22.71
C CYS A 44 -26.81 -24.05 21.73
N ILE A 45 -27.28 -24.49 20.56
CA ILE A 45 -28.08 -23.67 19.64
C ILE A 45 -29.55 -23.78 20.04
N ASP A 46 -30.13 -22.61 20.29
CA ASP A 46 -31.54 -22.35 20.57
C ASP A 46 -32.46 -22.97 19.49
N LYS A 47 -33.38 -23.84 19.92
CA LYS A 47 -34.58 -24.23 19.16
C LYS A 47 -35.76 -23.46 19.74
N GLY A 48 -36.22 -22.44 19.05
CA GLY A 48 -37.36 -21.64 19.50
C GLY A 48 -37.95 -20.73 18.42
N VAL A 49 -38.54 -21.30 17.37
CA VAL A 49 -39.57 -20.60 16.59
C VAL A 49 -40.80 -21.50 16.57
N SER A 50 -41.72 -21.21 17.48
CA SER A 50 -43.06 -21.81 17.55
C SER A 50 -43.96 -21.06 16.58
N GLU A 51 -44.50 -21.78 15.58
CA GLU A 51 -45.52 -21.28 14.66
C GLU A 51 -46.80 -20.90 15.44
N LYS A 52 -47.26 -19.66 15.24
CA LYS A 52 -48.57 -19.21 15.70
C LYS A 52 -49.67 -19.90 14.89
N LYS A 53 -50.46 -20.76 15.53
CA LYS A 53 -51.80 -21.17 15.05
C LYS A 53 -52.77 -19.98 15.19
N GLY A 54 -53.37 -19.56 14.07
CA GLY A 54 -54.59 -18.73 14.05
C GLY A 54 -55.86 -19.60 14.10
N PRO A 55 -57.01 -19.04 14.49
CA PRO A 55 -58.18 -19.80 14.94
C PRO A 55 -59.07 -20.32 13.78
N GLU A 56 -59.75 -21.43 14.03
CA GLU A 56 -60.86 -21.96 13.22
C GLU A 56 -62.08 -21.04 13.34
N ASP A 57 -62.67 -20.62 12.21
CA ASP A 57 -64.04 -21.02 11.81
C ASP A 57 -64.51 -20.37 10.50
N SER A 58 -65.48 -21.05 9.88
CA SER A 58 -66.39 -20.65 8.79
C SER A 58 -66.06 -21.08 7.35
N SER A 59 -66.96 -21.94 6.89
CA SER A 59 -67.18 -22.50 5.56
C SER A 59 -67.34 -21.46 4.44
N SER A 60 -66.68 -21.69 3.31
CA SER A 60 -67.26 -21.47 1.99
C SER A 60 -66.56 -22.36 0.96
N GLU A 61 -67.36 -23.14 0.24
CA GLU A 61 -66.96 -23.94 -0.91
C GLU A 61 -66.52 -23.02 -2.06
N LEU A 62 -65.33 -23.25 -2.64
CA LEU A 62 -65.16 -23.07 -4.09
C LEU A 62 -64.05 -23.98 -4.62
N SER A 63 -64.49 -25.00 -5.36
CA SER A 63 -63.70 -25.92 -6.15
C SER A 63 -63.18 -25.26 -7.44
N SER A 64 -61.85 -25.12 -7.58
CA SER A 64 -61.05 -25.13 -8.82
C SER A 64 -59.67 -24.57 -8.45
N ASP A 65 -58.57 -25.32 -8.38
CA ASP A 65 -57.85 -25.85 -9.54
C ASP A 65 -56.80 -26.89 -9.06
N GLY A 66 -57.16 -28.17 -9.05
CA GLY A 66 -56.36 -29.28 -8.52
C GLY A 66 -55.18 -29.74 -9.41
N SER A 67 -54.97 -29.06 -10.54
CA SER A 67 -53.87 -29.31 -11.48
C SER A 67 -52.62 -28.51 -11.09
N SER A 68 -52.80 -27.21 -10.78
CA SER A 68 -51.71 -26.29 -10.43
C SER A 68 -51.01 -26.70 -9.12
N ASN A 69 -51.77 -27.14 -8.11
CA ASN A 69 -51.22 -27.61 -6.83
C ASN A 69 -50.41 -28.92 -6.93
N ARG A 70 -50.72 -29.82 -7.88
CA ARG A 70 -49.97 -31.06 -8.09
C ARG A 70 -48.66 -30.83 -8.84
N LEU A 71 -48.67 -29.92 -9.81
CA LEU A 71 -47.44 -29.50 -10.47
C LEU A 71 -46.53 -28.74 -9.50
N PHE A 72 -47.10 -27.84 -8.70
CA PHE A 72 -46.35 -27.08 -7.69
C PHE A 72 -45.79 -27.99 -6.59
N SER A 73 -46.56 -28.97 -6.10
CA SER A 73 -46.06 -29.94 -5.11
C SER A 73 -44.99 -30.85 -5.70
N SER A 74 -45.13 -31.28 -6.96
CA SER A 74 -44.11 -32.09 -7.65
C SER A 74 -42.84 -31.28 -7.91
N PHE A 75 -42.96 -29.99 -8.26
CA PHE A 75 -41.81 -29.09 -8.39
C PHE A 75 -41.11 -28.84 -7.06
N ILE A 76 -41.86 -28.66 -5.97
CA ILE A 76 -41.30 -28.52 -4.62
C ILE A 76 -40.58 -29.80 -4.21
N GLN A 77 -41.13 -30.97 -4.52
CA GLN A 77 -40.54 -32.26 -4.19
C GLN A 77 -39.26 -32.54 -5.01
N ILE A 78 -39.29 -32.25 -6.32
CA ILE A 78 -38.09 -32.30 -7.17
C ILE A 78 -37.04 -31.29 -6.67
N HIS A 79 -37.46 -30.07 -6.31
CA HIS A 79 -36.55 -29.06 -5.78
C HIS A 79 -35.96 -29.47 -4.43
N SER A 80 -36.75 -30.06 -3.54
CA SER A 80 -36.27 -30.58 -2.25
C SER A 80 -35.33 -31.76 -2.44
N ASP A 81 -35.62 -32.67 -3.38
CA ASP A 81 -34.78 -33.83 -3.66
C ASP A 81 -33.47 -33.43 -4.32
N VAL A 82 -33.49 -32.49 -5.26
CA VAL A 82 -32.29 -31.89 -5.87
C VAL A 82 -31.49 -31.09 -4.84
N SER A 83 -32.16 -30.34 -3.95
CA SER A 83 -31.52 -29.58 -2.87
C SER A 83 -30.89 -30.52 -1.83
N ASN A 84 -31.56 -31.62 -1.48
CA ASN A 84 -31.06 -32.62 -0.54
C ASN A 84 -29.91 -33.43 -1.16
N PHE A 85 -29.99 -33.81 -2.44
CA PHE A 85 -28.90 -34.42 -3.18
C PHE A 85 -27.69 -33.47 -3.29
N TYR A 86 -27.92 -32.20 -3.61
CA TYR A 86 -26.85 -31.20 -3.64
C TYR A 86 -26.23 -30.99 -2.26
N LYS A 87 -27.01 -30.91 -1.18
CA LYS A 87 -26.47 -30.80 0.19
C LYS A 87 -25.67 -32.04 0.61
N SER A 88 -26.13 -33.24 0.25
CA SER A 88 -25.45 -34.50 0.56
C SER A 88 -24.14 -34.66 -0.22
N ASN A 89 -24.10 -34.25 -1.49
CA ASN A 89 -22.98 -34.49 -2.39
C ASN A 89 -22.18 -33.22 -2.75
N HIS A 90 -22.48 -32.07 -2.14
CA HIS A 90 -21.92 -30.75 -2.49
C HIS A 90 -20.40 -30.74 -2.53
N SER A 91 -19.74 -31.46 -1.60
CA SER A 91 -18.28 -31.51 -1.53
C SER A 91 -17.68 -32.23 -2.74
N HIS A 92 -18.29 -33.36 -3.14
CA HIS A 92 -17.87 -34.14 -4.29
C HIS A 92 -18.21 -33.44 -5.61
N ILE A 93 -19.39 -32.81 -5.69
CA ILE A 93 -19.82 -32.02 -6.86
C ILE A 93 -18.88 -30.81 -7.05
N LYS A 94 -18.59 -30.06 -5.99
CA LYS A 94 -17.61 -28.95 -6.05
C LYS A 94 -16.25 -29.42 -6.51
N THR A 95 -15.76 -30.53 -5.96
CA THR A 95 -14.46 -31.10 -6.35
C THR A 95 -14.46 -31.50 -7.83
N GLY A 96 -15.52 -32.16 -8.31
CA GLY A 96 -15.69 -32.53 -9.72
C GLY A 96 -15.70 -31.31 -10.65
N VAL A 97 -16.41 -30.24 -10.28
CA VAL A 97 -16.43 -28.99 -11.04
C VAL A 97 -15.05 -28.34 -11.08
N TYR A 98 -14.32 -28.27 -9.96
CA TYR A 98 -12.95 -27.73 -9.95
C TYR A 98 -12.00 -28.54 -10.83
N VAL A 99 -12.07 -29.88 -10.77
CA VAL A 99 -11.24 -30.76 -11.63
C VAL A 99 -11.58 -30.55 -13.11
N ALA A 100 -12.86 -30.44 -13.45
CA ALA A 100 -13.29 -30.16 -14.82
C ALA A 100 -12.79 -28.80 -15.31
N LEU A 101 -12.92 -27.74 -14.50
CA LEU A 101 -12.41 -26.40 -14.83
C LEU A 101 -10.89 -26.39 -15.02
N ILE A 102 -10.14 -27.10 -14.17
CA ILE A 102 -8.68 -27.26 -14.33
C ILE A 102 -8.38 -28.02 -15.62
N GLY A 103 -9.11 -29.09 -15.94
CA GLY A 103 -8.95 -29.83 -17.18
C GLY A 103 -9.18 -28.98 -18.43
N VAL A 104 -10.26 -28.19 -18.44
CA VAL A 104 -10.57 -27.24 -19.52
C VAL A 104 -9.46 -26.19 -19.66
N TYR A 105 -8.99 -25.64 -18.55
CA TYR A 105 -7.90 -24.66 -18.55
C TYR A 105 -6.57 -25.26 -19.05
N MET A 106 -6.24 -26.50 -18.65
CA MET A 106 -5.05 -27.18 -19.16
C MET A 106 -5.14 -27.45 -20.66
N ALA A 107 -6.31 -27.83 -21.17
CA ALA A 107 -6.54 -27.98 -22.60
C ALA A 107 -6.36 -26.65 -23.34
N TYR A 108 -6.91 -25.56 -22.80
CA TYR A 108 -6.68 -24.20 -23.30
C TYR A 108 -5.20 -23.82 -23.30
N PHE A 109 -4.48 -24.10 -22.21
CA PHE A 109 -3.05 -23.80 -22.09
C PHE A 109 -2.23 -24.53 -23.15
N VAL A 110 -2.45 -25.83 -23.33
CA VAL A 110 -1.76 -26.61 -24.36
C VAL A 110 -2.10 -26.09 -25.76
N ALA A 111 -3.37 -25.81 -26.05
CA ALA A 111 -3.78 -25.24 -27.34
C ALA A 111 -3.13 -23.87 -27.59
N ALA A 112 -3.08 -23.01 -26.58
CA ALA A 112 -2.44 -21.70 -26.67
C ALA A 112 -0.92 -21.83 -26.94
N MET A 113 -0.24 -22.78 -26.30
CA MET A 113 1.19 -23.04 -26.53
C MET A 113 1.46 -23.54 -27.96
N VAL A 114 0.64 -24.45 -28.47
CA VAL A 114 0.77 -24.97 -29.85
C VAL A 114 0.54 -23.85 -30.87
N ILE A 115 -0.55 -23.09 -30.74
CA ILE A 115 -0.88 -21.99 -31.66
C ILE A 115 0.20 -20.91 -31.64
N THR A 116 0.77 -20.61 -30.47
CA THR A 116 1.80 -19.58 -30.34
C THR A 116 3.10 -20.02 -31.00
N HIS A 117 3.48 -21.29 -30.85
CA HIS A 117 4.64 -21.88 -31.53
C HIS A 117 4.46 -21.86 -33.06
N GLU A 118 3.25 -22.18 -33.55
CA GLU A 118 2.96 -22.19 -34.99
C GLU A 118 2.84 -20.79 -35.62
N LYS A 119 2.19 -19.84 -34.95
CA LYS A 119 1.82 -18.55 -35.56
C LYS A 119 2.69 -17.36 -35.16
N LYS A 120 3.60 -17.48 -34.17
CA LYS A 120 4.47 -16.39 -33.64
C LYS A 120 3.73 -15.08 -33.29
N VAL A 121 2.45 -15.15 -32.89
CA VAL A 121 1.59 -13.94 -32.79
C VAL A 121 1.79 -13.15 -31.50
N LYS A 122 2.17 -13.79 -30.38
CA LYS A 122 2.43 -13.15 -29.08
C LYS A 122 3.46 -13.95 -28.27
N ASP A 123 4.17 -13.28 -27.36
CA ASP A 123 5.07 -13.93 -26.40
C ASP A 123 4.26 -14.82 -25.42
N PRO A 124 4.49 -16.15 -25.37
CA PRO A 124 3.77 -17.05 -24.46
C PRO A 124 4.24 -16.93 -22.99
N THR A 125 5.35 -16.24 -22.73
CA THR A 125 6.03 -16.18 -21.43
C THR A 125 5.10 -15.81 -20.26
N PRO A 126 4.19 -14.79 -20.36
CA PRO A 126 3.29 -14.45 -19.26
C PRO A 126 2.32 -15.58 -18.90
N LEU A 127 1.80 -16.30 -19.90
CA LEU A 127 0.87 -17.40 -19.67
C LEU A 127 1.58 -18.59 -19.00
N ILE A 128 2.82 -18.88 -19.38
CA ILE A 128 3.68 -19.89 -18.75
C ILE A 128 3.97 -19.54 -17.30
N ILE A 129 4.31 -18.28 -17.01
CA ILE A 129 4.61 -17.84 -15.65
C ILE A 129 3.36 -17.94 -14.77
N VAL A 130 2.20 -17.43 -15.24
CA VAL A 130 0.95 -17.49 -14.47
C VAL A 130 0.53 -18.94 -14.21
N THR A 131 0.62 -19.82 -15.20
CA THR A 131 0.33 -21.25 -15.02
C THR A 131 1.28 -21.91 -14.05
N ALA A 132 2.59 -21.66 -14.16
CA ALA A 132 3.60 -22.23 -13.27
C ALA A 132 3.42 -21.76 -11.82
N VAL A 133 3.17 -20.47 -11.60
CA VAL A 133 2.91 -19.90 -10.27
C VAL A 133 1.62 -20.48 -9.69
N THR A 134 0.54 -20.53 -10.47
CA THR A 134 -0.75 -21.08 -10.02
C THR A 134 -0.63 -22.57 -9.69
N ALA A 135 0.03 -23.35 -10.54
CA ALA A 135 0.28 -24.78 -10.31
C ALA A 135 1.15 -24.99 -9.07
N THR A 136 2.18 -24.17 -8.87
CA THR A 136 3.03 -24.22 -7.67
C THR A 136 2.21 -23.94 -6.41
N PHE A 137 1.35 -22.92 -6.46
CA PHE A 137 0.50 -22.55 -5.33
C PHE A 137 -0.54 -23.64 -5.00
N ILE A 138 -1.19 -24.20 -6.02
CA ILE A 138 -2.13 -25.33 -5.88
C ILE A 138 -1.39 -26.55 -5.31
N THR A 139 -0.19 -26.83 -5.78
CA THR A 139 0.63 -27.96 -5.29
C THR A 139 0.98 -27.76 -3.82
N ILE A 140 1.47 -26.57 -3.43
CA ILE A 140 1.75 -26.22 -2.04
C ILE A 140 0.48 -26.34 -1.17
N TRP A 141 -0.66 -25.89 -1.70
CA TRP A 141 -1.94 -25.99 -1.00
C TRP A 141 -2.41 -27.44 -0.82
N LEU A 142 -2.34 -28.28 -1.86
CA LEU A 142 -2.68 -29.70 -1.80
C LEU A 142 -1.78 -30.46 -0.83
N VAL A 143 -0.47 -30.22 -0.90
CA VAL A 143 0.52 -30.80 0.01
C VAL A 143 0.22 -30.40 1.45
N ARG A 144 -0.11 -29.13 1.72
CA ARG A 144 -0.51 -28.70 3.07
C ARG A 144 -1.85 -29.30 3.51
N LYS A 145 -2.81 -29.47 2.62
CA LYS A 145 -4.14 -30.00 2.95
C LYS A 145 -4.11 -31.49 3.29
N TYR A 146 -3.42 -32.30 2.49
CA TYR A 146 -3.39 -33.75 2.66
C TYR A 146 -2.24 -34.22 3.56
N PHE A 147 -1.06 -33.63 3.40
CA PHE A 147 0.15 -34.04 4.10
C PHE A 147 0.58 -33.05 5.18
N GLY A 148 -0.18 -31.98 5.44
CA GLY A 148 0.21 -30.94 6.41
C GLY A 148 0.55 -31.50 7.79
N LYS A 149 -0.33 -32.33 8.37
CA LYS A 149 -0.08 -32.98 9.67
C LYS A 149 1.15 -33.90 9.63
N GLN A 150 1.26 -34.75 8.59
CA GLN A 150 2.39 -35.68 8.45
C GLN A 150 3.73 -34.96 8.21
N ILE A 151 3.74 -33.90 7.41
CA ILE A 151 4.92 -33.06 7.17
C ILE A 151 5.29 -32.33 8.45
N GLN A 152 4.30 -31.83 9.20
CA GLN A 152 4.58 -31.12 10.44
C GLN A 152 5.17 -32.06 11.51
N GLU A 153 4.61 -33.26 11.67
CA GLU A 153 5.02 -34.25 12.67
C GLU A 153 6.30 -35.01 12.29
N LYS A 154 6.48 -35.39 11.02
CA LYS A 154 7.66 -36.15 10.59
C LYS A 154 8.81 -35.27 10.14
N LEU A 155 8.56 -34.27 9.29
CA LEU A 155 9.63 -33.49 8.65
C LEU A 155 9.94 -32.23 9.45
N VAL A 156 8.96 -31.35 9.68
CA VAL A 156 9.17 -30.05 10.34
C VAL A 156 9.56 -30.25 11.78
N PHE A 157 8.92 -31.16 12.52
CA PHE A 157 9.31 -31.45 13.90
C PHE A 157 10.75 -31.97 13.96
N HIS A 158 11.16 -32.91 13.10
CA HIS A 158 12.54 -33.40 13.08
C HIS A 158 13.54 -32.33 12.63
N VAL A 159 13.21 -31.52 11.62
CA VAL A 159 14.08 -30.43 11.16
C VAL A 159 14.19 -29.36 12.24
N VAL A 160 13.09 -28.88 12.80
CA VAL A 160 13.10 -27.88 13.87
C VAL A 160 13.83 -28.43 15.09
N PHE A 161 13.56 -29.66 15.51
CA PHE A 161 14.25 -30.31 16.63
C PHE A 161 15.75 -30.47 16.36
N PHE A 162 16.15 -30.85 15.14
CA PHE A 162 17.55 -30.95 14.73
C PHE A 162 18.24 -29.58 14.77
N PHE A 163 17.58 -28.53 14.27
CA PHE A 163 18.09 -27.15 14.32
C PHE A 163 18.09 -26.59 15.75
N GLU A 164 17.12 -26.93 16.60
CA GLU A 164 17.09 -26.55 18.03
C GLU A 164 18.20 -27.24 18.82
N GLN A 165 18.45 -28.55 18.58
CA GLN A 165 19.60 -29.26 19.16
C GLN A 165 20.95 -28.66 18.73
N ARG A 166 20.99 -28.03 17.57
CA ARG A 166 22.18 -27.40 16.99
C ARG A 166 22.09 -25.88 17.03
N GLU A 167 21.55 -25.30 18.10
CA GLU A 167 21.35 -23.86 18.23
C GLU A 167 22.60 -23.02 17.87
N LYS A 168 23.79 -23.50 18.27
CA LYS A 168 25.08 -22.88 17.90
C LYS A 168 25.33 -22.85 16.39
N MET A 169 25.01 -23.93 15.68
CA MET A 169 25.15 -24.02 14.21
C MET A 169 24.15 -23.09 13.52
N VAL A 170 22.92 -22.98 14.02
CA VAL A 170 21.91 -22.07 13.45
C VAL A 170 22.30 -20.62 13.65
N LYS A 171 22.83 -20.29 14.84
CA LYS A 171 23.40 -18.97 15.13
C LYS A 171 24.58 -18.69 14.19
N ALA A 172 25.50 -19.63 14.02
CA ALA A 172 26.63 -19.50 13.10
C ALA A 172 26.17 -19.30 11.64
N LEU A 173 25.20 -20.10 11.16
CA LEU A 173 24.65 -19.96 9.81
C LEU A 173 23.99 -18.60 9.59
N LYS A 174 23.22 -18.10 10.56
CA LYS A 174 22.62 -16.75 10.51
C LYS A 174 23.68 -15.65 10.46
N ILE A 175 24.76 -15.79 11.23
CA ILE A 175 25.88 -14.85 11.21
C ILE A 175 26.59 -14.88 9.86
N VAL A 176 26.88 -16.07 9.32
CA VAL A 176 27.51 -16.23 8.00
C VAL A 176 26.62 -15.62 6.91
N LEU A 177 25.32 -15.91 6.90
CA LEU A 177 24.38 -15.33 5.95
C LEU A 177 24.33 -13.80 6.06
N CYS A 178 24.30 -13.27 7.28
CA CYS A 178 24.34 -11.82 7.53
C CYS A 178 25.65 -11.20 6.99
N LEU A 179 26.80 -11.83 7.26
CA LEU A 179 28.10 -11.38 6.75
C LEU A 179 28.13 -11.39 5.21
N VAL A 180 27.62 -12.45 4.57
CA VAL A 180 27.54 -12.54 3.11
C VAL A 180 26.67 -11.40 2.55
N LEU A 181 25.51 -11.12 3.15
CA LEU A 181 24.64 -10.02 2.72
C LEU A 181 25.30 -8.65 2.92
N VAL A 182 26.02 -8.44 4.02
CA VAL A 182 26.76 -7.21 4.27
C VAL A 182 27.88 -7.03 3.25
N VAL A 183 28.67 -8.07 2.98
CA VAL A 183 29.74 -8.03 1.96
C VAL A 183 29.14 -7.75 0.59
N ALA A 184 28.05 -8.42 0.21
CA ALA A 184 27.36 -8.17 -1.05
C ALA A 184 26.88 -6.71 -1.14
N ALA A 185 26.29 -6.17 -0.08
CA ALA A 185 25.88 -4.78 -0.04
C ALA A 185 27.06 -3.82 -0.19
N VAL A 186 28.17 -4.05 0.52
CA VAL A 186 29.39 -3.23 0.40
C VAL A 186 29.96 -3.29 -1.02
N VAL A 187 29.95 -4.46 -1.68
CA VAL A 187 30.40 -4.60 -3.07
C VAL A 187 29.50 -3.82 -4.02
N VAL A 188 28.16 -3.93 -3.88
CA VAL A 188 27.21 -3.18 -4.71
C VAL A 188 27.37 -1.66 -4.52
N ILE A 189 27.53 -1.21 -3.28
CA ILE A 189 27.77 0.21 -2.96
C ILE A 189 29.10 0.67 -3.55
N GLY A 190 30.17 -0.11 -3.34
CA GLY A 190 31.50 0.19 -3.85
C GLY A 190 31.54 0.31 -5.37
N PHE A 191 30.87 -0.61 -6.08
CA PHE A 191 30.73 -0.53 -7.53
C PHE A 191 29.91 0.70 -7.96
N SER A 192 28.80 0.99 -7.28
CA SER A 192 27.93 2.14 -7.60
C SER A 192 28.63 3.50 -7.38
N VAL A 193 29.49 3.59 -6.37
CA VAL A 193 30.31 4.79 -6.10
C VAL A 193 31.48 4.91 -7.09
N TRP A 194 32.09 3.78 -7.46
CA TRP A 194 33.14 3.75 -8.47
C TRP A 194 32.65 4.23 -9.84
N GLU A 195 31.43 3.84 -10.21
CA GLU A 195 30.79 4.25 -11.46
C GLU A 195 30.40 5.74 -11.44
N GLN A 196 29.83 6.22 -10.33
CA GLN A 196 29.42 7.62 -10.18
C GLN A 196 29.76 8.14 -8.77
N PRO A 197 30.81 8.98 -8.62
CA PRO A 197 31.21 9.52 -7.33
C PRO A 197 30.14 10.39 -6.64
N SER A 198 29.22 10.98 -7.39
CA SER A 198 28.08 11.76 -6.87
C SER A 198 27.15 10.93 -5.97
N ASN A 199 27.15 9.60 -6.11
CA ASN A 199 26.38 8.69 -5.25
C ASN A 199 26.84 8.72 -3.77
N LEU A 200 28.04 9.22 -3.47
CA LEU A 200 28.48 9.48 -2.10
C LEU A 200 27.57 10.47 -1.36
N VAL A 201 26.97 11.42 -2.10
CA VAL A 201 26.04 12.38 -1.52
C VAL A 201 24.79 11.64 -0.99
N SER A 202 24.21 10.74 -1.78
CA SER A 202 23.07 9.92 -1.36
C SER A 202 23.37 9.05 -0.13
N ILE A 203 24.59 8.50 -0.03
CA ILE A 203 25.03 7.74 1.16
C ILE A 203 25.10 8.66 2.38
N SER A 204 25.69 9.84 2.22
CA SER A 204 25.80 10.80 3.33
C SER A 204 24.43 11.30 3.78
N GLY A 205 23.49 11.52 2.86
CA GLY A 205 22.10 11.82 3.18
C GLY A 205 21.40 10.68 3.92
N TYR A 206 21.60 9.43 3.50
CA TYR A 206 21.03 8.27 4.20
C TYR A 206 21.51 8.19 5.66
N ILE A 207 22.81 8.41 5.90
CA ILE A 207 23.39 8.45 7.24
C ILE A 207 22.86 9.65 8.03
N PHE A 208 22.72 10.82 7.39
CA PHE A 208 22.17 12.03 8.00
C PHE A 208 20.72 11.82 8.47
N PHE A 209 19.88 11.17 7.66
CA PHE A 209 18.51 10.85 8.06
C PHE A 209 18.44 9.85 9.22
N LEU A 210 19.31 8.83 9.24
CA LEU A 210 19.43 7.95 10.42
C LEU A 210 19.86 8.71 11.68
N PHE A 211 20.76 9.68 11.53
CA PHE A 211 21.20 10.53 12.63
C PHE A 211 20.06 11.42 13.16
N ILE A 212 19.28 12.05 12.28
CA ILE A 212 18.08 12.80 12.67
C ILE A 212 17.10 11.91 13.43
N LEU A 213 16.84 10.69 12.95
CA LEU A 213 15.94 9.76 13.64
C LEU A 213 16.43 9.40 15.04
N LEU A 214 17.74 9.27 15.23
CA LEU A 214 18.32 8.98 16.54
C LEU A 214 18.18 10.18 17.49
N ILE A 215 18.41 11.41 17.01
CA ILE A 215 18.22 12.65 17.81
C ILE A 215 16.74 12.81 18.19
N CYS A 216 15.84 12.60 17.22
CA CYS A 216 14.41 12.71 17.42
C CYS A 216 13.81 11.45 18.08
N SER A 217 14.62 10.49 18.54
CA SER A 217 14.13 9.26 19.18
C SER A 217 13.54 9.55 20.56
N ALA A 218 12.44 8.87 20.91
CA ALA A 218 11.85 8.99 22.25
C ALA A 218 12.77 8.39 23.32
N HIS A 219 13.48 7.32 22.98
CA HIS A 219 14.32 6.55 23.91
C HIS A 219 15.60 6.06 23.21
N PRO A 220 16.55 6.95 22.86
CA PRO A 220 17.71 6.61 22.04
C PRO A 220 18.61 5.52 22.66
N THR A 221 18.62 5.39 23.99
CA THR A 221 19.40 4.36 24.70
C THR A 221 18.73 2.98 24.71
N LYS A 222 17.45 2.88 24.36
CA LYS A 222 16.66 1.64 24.37
C LYS A 222 16.39 1.08 22.97
N VAL A 223 17.10 1.59 21.95
CA VAL A 223 16.96 1.14 20.56
C VAL A 223 17.38 -0.33 20.46
N ASN A 224 16.45 -1.19 20.06
CA ASN A 224 16.77 -2.55 19.65
C ASN A 224 17.23 -2.53 18.20
N TRP A 225 18.52 -2.76 17.97
CA TRP A 225 19.12 -2.67 16.64
C TRP A 225 18.71 -3.79 15.69
N ARG A 226 18.15 -4.90 16.18
CA ARG A 226 17.71 -6.00 15.30
C ARG A 226 16.61 -5.57 14.32
N PRO A 227 15.47 -4.99 14.74
CA PRO A 227 14.46 -4.51 13.79
C PRO A 227 14.95 -3.34 12.94
N VAL A 228 15.79 -2.47 13.49
CA VAL A 228 16.34 -1.32 12.74
C VAL A 228 17.24 -1.81 11.61
N LEU A 229 18.33 -2.52 11.91
CA LEU A 229 19.25 -3.02 10.90
C LEU A 229 18.59 -4.05 9.97
N GLY A 230 17.68 -4.88 10.50
CA GLY A 230 16.92 -5.85 9.70
C GLY A 230 16.01 -5.20 8.67
N GLY A 231 15.30 -4.12 9.04
CA GLY A 231 14.45 -3.39 8.10
C GLY A 231 15.25 -2.58 7.08
N LEU A 232 16.35 -1.93 7.49
CA LEU A 232 17.26 -1.24 6.57
C LEU A 232 17.93 -2.22 5.59
N ALA A 233 18.32 -3.40 6.06
CA ALA A 233 18.88 -4.45 5.22
C ALA A 233 17.85 -5.00 4.23
N LEU A 234 16.60 -5.22 4.65
CA LEU A 234 15.52 -5.62 3.73
C LEU A 234 15.22 -4.54 2.70
N GLN A 235 15.16 -3.27 3.11
CA GLN A 235 14.97 -2.13 2.21
C GLN A 235 16.06 -2.09 1.14
N PHE A 236 17.33 -2.18 1.53
CA PHE A 236 18.45 -2.20 0.59
C PHE A 236 18.45 -3.47 -0.28
N PHE A 237 18.13 -4.64 0.29
CA PHE A 237 18.04 -5.88 -0.46
C PHE A 237 16.99 -5.80 -1.58
N PHE A 238 15.78 -5.32 -1.29
CA PHE A 238 14.76 -5.13 -2.31
C PHE A 238 15.19 -4.08 -3.33
N ALA A 239 15.82 -2.99 -2.90
CA ALA A 239 16.31 -1.97 -3.82
C ALA A 239 17.38 -2.51 -4.78
N ALA A 240 18.38 -3.24 -4.30
CA ALA A 240 19.41 -3.84 -5.14
C ALA A 240 18.81 -4.90 -6.08
N MET A 241 17.90 -5.72 -5.58
CA MET A 241 17.20 -6.73 -6.36
C MET A 241 16.34 -6.11 -7.47
N ILE A 242 15.69 -4.98 -7.23
CA ILE A 242 14.76 -4.37 -8.19
C ILE A 242 15.46 -3.37 -9.12
N LEU A 243 16.36 -2.54 -8.59
CA LEU A 243 16.96 -1.41 -9.32
C LEU A 243 18.33 -1.69 -9.93
N LYS A 244 19.06 -2.72 -9.49
CA LYS A 244 20.39 -3.04 -10.06
C LYS A 244 20.43 -4.36 -10.83
N TRP A 245 19.59 -5.33 -10.47
CA TRP A 245 19.59 -6.62 -11.15
C TRP A 245 18.66 -6.59 -12.36
N ASP A 246 19.20 -6.80 -13.57
CA ASP A 246 18.46 -6.75 -14.84
C ASP A 246 17.16 -7.59 -14.83
N VAL A 247 17.21 -8.79 -14.24
CA VAL A 247 16.03 -9.66 -14.13
C VAL A 247 14.98 -9.04 -13.21
N GLY A 248 15.41 -8.40 -12.13
CA GLY A 248 14.51 -7.72 -11.20
C GLY A 248 13.85 -6.49 -11.82
N GLN A 249 14.61 -5.67 -12.56
CA GLN A 249 14.08 -4.55 -13.34
C GLN A 249 13.04 -5.06 -14.34
N ALA A 250 13.36 -6.08 -15.15
CA ALA A 250 12.44 -6.64 -16.14
C ALA A 250 11.14 -7.19 -15.50
N VAL A 251 11.23 -7.80 -14.31
CA VAL A 251 10.05 -8.27 -13.57
C VAL A 251 9.18 -7.10 -13.10
N PHE A 252 9.77 -6.04 -12.55
CA PHE A 252 9.01 -4.89 -12.05
C PHE A 252 8.49 -4.00 -13.18
N GLU A 253 9.20 -3.90 -14.30
CA GLU A 253 8.72 -3.26 -15.52
C GLU A 253 7.50 -4.02 -16.07
N PHE A 254 7.59 -5.36 -16.16
CA PHE A 254 6.45 -6.18 -16.55
C PHE A 254 5.26 -5.98 -15.61
N LEU A 255 5.47 -6.03 -14.29
CA LEU A 255 4.41 -5.78 -13.30
C LEU A 255 3.82 -4.38 -13.43
N GLY A 256 4.65 -3.35 -13.62
CA GLY A 256 4.22 -1.97 -13.85
C GLY A 256 3.33 -1.84 -15.08
N ASN A 257 3.74 -2.44 -16.20
CA ASN A 257 2.96 -2.46 -17.44
C ASN A 257 1.63 -3.21 -17.29
N GLN A 258 1.61 -4.32 -16.54
CA GLN A 258 0.36 -5.03 -16.23
C GLN A 258 -0.58 -4.21 -15.35
N VAL A 259 -0.03 -3.51 -14.34
CA VAL A 259 -0.82 -2.58 -13.53
C VAL A 259 -1.37 -1.48 -14.42
N GLN A 260 -0.57 -0.84 -15.26
CA GLN A 260 -1.04 0.20 -16.18
C GLN A 260 -2.18 -0.29 -17.09
N THR A 261 -2.01 -1.45 -17.74
CA THR A 261 -3.05 -2.08 -18.58
C THR A 261 -4.32 -2.37 -17.78
N PHE A 262 -4.17 -2.86 -16.55
CA PHE A 262 -5.30 -3.12 -15.66
C PHE A 262 -6.07 -1.83 -15.34
N LEU A 263 -5.37 -0.72 -15.09
CA LEU A 263 -6.01 0.57 -14.80
C LEU A 263 -6.73 1.17 -16.01
N GLU A 264 -6.22 0.93 -17.23
CA GLU A 264 -6.85 1.37 -18.48
C GLU A 264 -8.25 0.78 -18.70
N PHE A 265 -8.58 -0.37 -18.10
CA PHE A 265 -9.94 -0.92 -18.15
C PHE A 265 -10.98 0.02 -17.52
N THR A 266 -10.57 0.86 -16.56
CA THR A 266 -11.42 1.89 -15.95
C THR A 266 -11.99 2.84 -17.01
N ASN A 267 -11.23 3.15 -18.07
CA ASN A 267 -11.67 4.06 -19.12
C ASN A 267 -13.00 3.65 -19.75
N THR A 268 -13.28 2.35 -19.85
CA THR A 268 -14.56 1.84 -20.38
C THR A 268 -15.72 2.22 -19.45
N GLY A 269 -15.55 2.03 -18.14
CA GLY A 269 -16.56 2.39 -17.14
C GLY A 269 -16.76 3.90 -17.02
N THR A 270 -15.66 4.65 -16.99
CA THR A 270 -15.68 6.11 -16.99
C THR A 270 -16.37 6.67 -18.22
N LYS A 271 -16.02 6.19 -19.42
CA LYS A 271 -16.62 6.62 -20.69
C LYS A 271 -18.13 6.38 -20.71
N PHE A 272 -18.59 5.28 -20.11
CA PHE A 272 -20.02 4.99 -19.97
C PHE A 272 -20.72 5.98 -19.02
N VAL A 273 -20.11 6.29 -17.87
CA VAL A 273 -20.72 7.15 -16.83
C VAL A 273 -20.67 8.64 -17.19
N PHE A 274 -19.56 9.11 -17.75
CA PHE A 274 -19.28 10.54 -18.00
C PHE A 274 -19.33 10.93 -19.49
N GLY A 275 -19.52 9.96 -20.39
CA GLY A 275 -19.57 10.19 -21.84
C GLY A 275 -18.21 10.22 -22.53
N ASP A 276 -18.20 10.43 -23.85
CA ASP A 276 -16.97 10.41 -24.68
C ASP A 276 -15.96 11.53 -24.33
N LYS A 277 -16.41 12.62 -23.70
CA LYS A 277 -15.59 13.79 -23.34
C LYS A 277 -15.00 13.74 -21.93
N TYR A 278 -14.93 12.56 -21.32
CA TYR A 278 -14.40 12.41 -19.96
C TYR A 278 -12.93 12.86 -19.83
N THR A 279 -12.19 12.98 -20.94
CA THR A 279 -10.81 13.47 -20.97
C THR A 279 -10.68 14.98 -20.76
N ASP A 280 -11.76 15.76 -20.87
CA ASP A 280 -11.72 17.23 -20.71
C ASP A 280 -11.44 17.64 -19.25
N HIS A 281 -11.80 16.78 -18.30
CA HIS A 281 -11.54 16.96 -16.87
C HIS A 281 -10.72 15.79 -16.33
N PRO A 282 -9.44 15.67 -16.71
CA PRO A 282 -8.66 14.46 -16.50
C PRO A 282 -8.57 14.09 -15.02
N PHE A 283 -8.42 15.06 -14.13
CA PHE A 283 -8.39 14.76 -12.70
C PHE A 283 -9.70 14.13 -12.19
N ALA A 284 -10.83 14.82 -12.37
CA ALA A 284 -12.10 14.37 -11.80
C ALA A 284 -12.67 13.12 -12.51
N MET A 285 -12.41 13.00 -13.81
CA MET A 285 -13.05 11.98 -14.66
C MET A 285 -12.08 10.88 -15.10
N VAL A 286 -10.77 11.06 -15.14
CA VAL A 286 -9.82 9.95 -15.42
C VAL A 286 -9.23 9.40 -14.13
N VAL A 287 -8.72 10.28 -13.25
CA VAL A 287 -7.94 9.87 -12.08
C VAL A 287 -8.82 9.30 -10.96
N LEU A 288 -9.90 10.01 -10.58
CA LEU A 288 -10.75 9.60 -9.46
C LEU A 288 -11.49 8.26 -9.69
N PRO A 289 -12.05 7.96 -10.89
CA PRO A 289 -12.71 6.67 -11.13
C PRO A 289 -11.77 5.47 -11.05
N VAL A 290 -10.47 5.66 -11.32
CA VAL A 290 -9.47 4.59 -11.19
C VAL A 290 -9.37 4.12 -9.74
N ILE A 291 -9.52 5.02 -8.76
CA ILE A 291 -9.56 4.67 -7.33
C ILE A 291 -10.76 3.77 -7.03
N VAL A 292 -11.92 4.06 -7.62
CA VAL A 292 -13.16 3.27 -7.45
C VAL A 292 -12.97 1.86 -8.00
N PHE A 293 -12.45 1.75 -9.22
CA PHE A 293 -12.19 0.46 -9.87
C PHE A 293 -11.16 -0.37 -9.11
N PHE A 294 -10.05 0.25 -8.69
CA PHE A 294 -9.02 -0.44 -7.93
C PHE A 294 -9.52 -0.91 -6.57
N SER A 295 -10.29 -0.09 -5.84
CA SER A 295 -10.89 -0.47 -4.56
C SER A 295 -11.85 -1.67 -4.71
N CYS A 296 -12.69 -1.66 -5.75
CA CYS A 296 -13.53 -2.81 -6.12
C CYS A 296 -12.69 -4.09 -6.33
N ALA A 297 -11.60 -4.01 -7.08
CA ALA A 297 -10.74 -5.15 -7.35
C ALA A 297 -10.03 -5.68 -6.09
N ILE A 298 -9.51 -4.78 -5.24
CA ILE A 298 -8.89 -5.17 -3.97
C ILE A 298 -9.90 -5.86 -3.05
N SER A 299 -11.13 -5.34 -2.94
CA SER A 299 -12.18 -5.99 -2.14
C SER A 299 -12.51 -7.40 -2.64
N VAL A 300 -12.53 -7.61 -3.97
CA VAL A 300 -12.68 -8.95 -4.56
C VAL A 300 -11.49 -9.85 -4.17
N LEU A 301 -10.25 -9.37 -4.30
CA LEU A 301 -9.06 -10.14 -3.94
C LEU A 301 -9.01 -10.49 -2.44
N TYR A 302 -9.53 -9.62 -1.58
CA TYR A 302 -9.75 -9.89 -0.16
C TYR A 302 -10.81 -10.96 0.07
N TYR A 303 -11.96 -10.85 -0.58
CA TYR A 303 -13.04 -11.82 -0.42
C TYR A 303 -12.62 -13.24 -0.86
N VAL A 304 -11.84 -13.33 -1.94
CA VAL A 304 -11.28 -14.57 -2.48
C VAL A 304 -10.20 -15.16 -1.55
N GLY A 305 -9.51 -14.34 -0.77
CA GLY A 305 -8.45 -14.78 0.14
C GLY A 305 -7.03 -14.57 -0.40
N ALA A 306 -6.88 -13.99 -1.59
CA ALA A 306 -5.58 -13.82 -2.25
C ALA A 306 -4.69 -12.82 -1.50
N MET A 307 -5.26 -11.67 -1.10
CA MET A 307 -4.55 -10.64 -0.35
C MET A 307 -4.03 -11.16 0.99
N GLN A 308 -4.84 -11.94 1.70
CA GLN A 308 -4.47 -12.50 3.00
C GLN A 308 -3.26 -13.44 2.88
N VAL A 309 -3.16 -14.22 1.80
CA VAL A 309 -1.99 -15.08 1.61
C VAL A 309 -0.75 -14.24 1.27
N VAL A 310 -0.86 -13.28 0.36
CA VAL A 310 0.27 -12.42 -0.04
C VAL A 310 0.78 -11.60 1.16
N ILE A 311 -0.12 -10.85 1.80
CA ILE A 311 0.19 -10.02 2.97
C ILE A 311 0.71 -10.90 4.11
N GLY A 312 0.07 -12.04 4.39
CA GLY A 312 0.51 -12.96 5.45
C GLY A 312 1.92 -13.50 5.22
N LYS A 313 2.33 -13.74 3.97
CA LYS A 313 3.70 -14.17 3.62
C LYS A 313 4.72 -13.05 3.80
N ILE A 314 4.41 -11.84 3.31
CA ILE A 314 5.30 -10.68 3.46
C ILE A 314 5.46 -10.30 4.94
N ALA A 315 4.35 -10.30 5.69
CA ALA A 315 4.33 -10.08 7.13
C ALA A 315 5.17 -11.12 7.89
N TRP A 316 5.11 -12.39 7.47
CA TRP A 316 5.94 -13.44 8.06
C TRP A 316 7.43 -13.20 7.80
N VAL A 317 7.81 -12.82 6.57
CA VAL A 317 9.20 -12.47 6.24
C VAL A 317 9.69 -11.34 7.14
N MET A 318 8.96 -10.23 7.22
CA MET A 318 9.32 -9.09 8.06
C MET A 318 9.38 -9.45 9.55
N ARG A 319 8.42 -10.22 10.05
CA ARG A 319 8.42 -10.65 11.46
C ARG A 319 9.64 -11.50 11.81
N VAL A 320 10.03 -12.43 10.94
CA VAL A 320 11.16 -13.33 11.20
C VAL A 320 12.48 -12.57 11.14
N SER A 321 12.65 -11.69 10.14
CA SER A 321 13.87 -10.89 9.98
C SER A 321 14.00 -9.83 11.08
N LEU A 322 12.99 -8.98 11.28
CA LEU A 322 13.05 -7.86 12.21
C LEU A 322 12.81 -8.27 13.67
N GLY A 323 12.08 -9.37 13.92
CA GLY A 323 11.68 -9.77 15.27
C GLY A 323 10.59 -8.89 15.89
N THR A 324 9.88 -8.13 15.05
CA THR A 324 8.69 -7.32 15.36
C THR A 324 7.48 -8.17 15.74
N SER A 325 6.44 -7.57 16.31
CA SER A 325 5.21 -8.27 16.63
C SER A 325 4.41 -8.63 15.38
N ALA A 326 3.51 -9.61 15.51
CA ALA A 326 2.71 -10.06 14.38
C ALA A 326 1.76 -8.97 13.84
N PRO A 327 1.05 -8.19 14.70
CA PRO A 327 0.16 -7.14 14.21
C PRO A 327 0.89 -6.01 13.48
N GLU A 328 2.00 -5.49 14.01
CA GLU A 328 2.72 -4.39 13.34
C GLU A 328 3.35 -4.85 12.00
N SER A 329 3.83 -6.10 11.93
CA SER A 329 4.37 -6.67 10.68
C SER A 329 3.25 -6.93 9.66
N LEU A 330 2.07 -7.35 10.11
CA LEU A 330 0.91 -7.56 9.25
C LEU A 330 0.39 -6.24 8.68
N CYS A 331 0.31 -5.21 9.52
CA CYS A 331 -0.08 -3.88 9.08
C CYS A 331 0.94 -3.28 8.10
N ALA A 332 2.24 -3.38 8.38
CA ALA A 332 3.29 -2.91 7.48
C ALA A 332 3.26 -3.65 6.12
N ALA A 333 2.98 -4.95 6.11
CA ALA A 333 2.82 -5.71 4.87
C ALA A 333 1.56 -5.30 4.09
N GLY A 334 0.47 -5.03 4.81
CA GLY A 334 -0.78 -4.55 4.20
C GLY A 334 -0.63 -3.19 3.55
N ASN A 335 0.11 -2.29 4.20
CA ASN A 335 0.40 -0.94 3.74
C ASN A 335 1.13 -0.89 2.37
N ILE A 336 1.73 -1.99 1.90
CA ILE A 336 2.29 -2.08 0.53
C ILE A 336 1.19 -1.96 -0.54
N PHE A 337 0.00 -2.48 -0.24
CA PHE A 337 -1.09 -2.60 -1.22
C PHE A 337 -2.27 -1.68 -0.90
N ILE A 338 -2.42 -1.30 0.36
CA ILE A 338 -3.64 -0.75 0.93
C ILE A 338 -3.30 0.48 1.77
N GLY A 339 -4.22 1.43 1.84
CA GLY A 339 -3.96 2.70 2.50
C GLY A 339 -3.87 2.65 4.02
N GLN A 340 -3.38 3.76 4.58
CA GLN A 340 -3.18 4.01 6.01
C GLN A 340 -4.43 3.82 6.90
N THR A 341 -5.63 3.85 6.33
CA THR A 341 -6.91 3.66 7.05
C THR A 341 -7.44 2.24 6.97
N GLU A 342 -7.06 1.50 5.94
CA GLU A 342 -7.59 0.18 5.63
C GLU A 342 -6.67 -0.93 6.16
N ALA A 343 -5.35 -0.75 6.09
CA ALA A 343 -4.40 -1.74 6.62
C ALA A 343 -4.58 -2.02 8.13
N PRO A 344 -4.87 -1.01 9.00
CA PRO A 344 -5.15 -1.27 10.41
C PRO A 344 -6.42 -2.09 10.68
N ILE A 345 -7.34 -2.21 9.72
CA ILE A 345 -8.57 -3.00 9.88
C ILE A 345 -8.21 -4.48 10.13
N MET A 346 -7.20 -4.99 9.43
CA MET A 346 -6.73 -6.38 9.57
C MET A 346 -6.20 -6.71 10.98
N ILE A 347 -5.83 -5.68 11.74
CA ILE A 347 -5.30 -5.81 13.10
C ILE A 347 -6.19 -5.13 14.13
N ARG A 348 -7.42 -4.75 13.75
CA ARG A 348 -8.38 -4.06 14.61
C ARG A 348 -8.54 -4.68 16.00
N PRO A 349 -8.71 -6.02 16.17
CA PRO A 349 -8.87 -6.59 17.51
C PRO A 349 -7.62 -6.43 18.40
N PHE A 350 -6.46 -6.15 17.82
CA PHE A 350 -5.19 -6.02 18.54
C PHE A 350 -4.85 -4.59 18.92
N LEU A 351 -5.40 -3.58 18.22
CA LEU A 351 -5.05 -2.17 18.41
C LEU A 351 -5.18 -1.70 19.88
N ALA A 352 -6.20 -2.19 20.59
CA ALA A 352 -6.39 -1.84 22.00
C ALA A 352 -5.30 -2.41 22.92
N LEU A 353 -4.71 -3.55 22.55
CA LEU A 353 -3.72 -4.30 23.34
C LEU A 353 -2.26 -3.97 22.97
N MET A 354 -2.05 -3.30 21.85
CA MET A 354 -0.72 -2.96 21.33
C MET A 354 0.02 -1.95 22.22
N THR A 355 1.35 -2.04 22.30
CA THR A 355 2.18 -1.06 22.99
C THR A 355 2.21 0.27 22.23
N LYS A 356 2.73 1.33 22.83
CA LYS A 356 2.89 2.63 22.13
C LYS A 356 3.86 2.55 20.94
N SER A 357 4.90 1.72 21.03
CA SER A 357 5.85 1.50 19.93
C SER A 357 5.21 0.72 18.77
N GLU A 358 4.37 -0.28 19.08
CA GLU A 358 3.61 -1.01 18.07
C GLU A 358 2.58 -0.10 17.38
N LEU A 359 1.87 0.76 18.11
CA LEU A 359 0.97 1.76 17.53
C LEU A 359 1.74 2.79 16.68
N HIS A 360 2.91 3.24 17.14
CA HIS A 360 3.77 4.12 16.37
C HIS A 360 4.19 3.45 15.05
N ALA A 361 4.52 2.15 15.06
CA ALA A 361 4.86 1.41 13.84
C ALA A 361 3.70 1.30 12.85
N VAL A 362 2.47 1.08 13.35
CA VAL A 362 1.25 1.11 12.52
C VAL A 362 1.07 2.47 11.86
N MET A 363 1.23 3.55 12.63
CA MET A 363 1.05 4.92 12.15
C MET A 363 2.13 5.32 11.14
N THR A 364 3.40 5.10 11.47
CA THR A 364 4.55 5.37 10.57
C THR A 364 4.46 4.54 9.29
N GLY A 365 4.07 3.27 9.36
CA GLY A 365 3.84 2.44 8.19
C GLY A 365 2.78 3.01 7.26
N GLY A 366 1.68 3.53 7.81
CA GLY A 366 0.63 4.18 7.03
C GLY A 366 1.09 5.48 6.36
N PHE A 367 1.88 6.31 7.06
CA PHE A 367 2.43 7.54 6.47
C PHE A 367 3.53 7.28 5.43
N ALA A 368 4.35 6.25 5.63
CA ALA A 368 5.47 5.96 4.75
C ALA A 368 5.05 5.36 3.41
N THR A 369 3.83 4.83 3.29
CA THR A 369 3.38 4.09 2.11
C THR A 369 2.23 4.79 1.40
N ILE A 370 1.86 4.29 0.22
CA ILE A 370 0.71 4.74 -0.55
C ILE A 370 -0.25 3.56 -0.76
N ALA A 371 -1.55 3.85 -0.92
CA ALA A 371 -2.53 2.84 -1.25
C ALA A 371 -2.42 2.46 -2.74
N GLY A 372 -2.68 1.21 -3.10
CA GLY A 372 -2.70 0.80 -4.50
C GLY A 372 -3.74 1.57 -5.35
N GLY A 373 -4.83 2.04 -4.72
CA GLY A 373 -5.84 2.86 -5.41
C GLY A 373 -5.32 4.23 -5.84
N VAL A 374 -4.48 4.85 -5.02
CA VAL A 374 -3.88 6.17 -5.33
C VAL A 374 -2.58 6.03 -6.13
N LEU A 375 -1.86 4.92 -5.98
CA LEU A 375 -0.74 4.54 -6.84
C LEU A 375 -1.15 4.64 -8.31
N ALA A 376 -2.33 4.12 -8.62
CA ALA A 376 -2.91 4.15 -9.95
C ALA A 376 -3.17 5.57 -10.47
N ALA A 377 -3.58 6.48 -9.59
CA ALA A 377 -3.72 7.89 -9.92
C ALA A 377 -2.37 8.52 -10.29
N TYR A 378 -1.29 8.24 -9.55
CA TYR A 378 0.03 8.79 -9.86
C TYR A 378 0.60 8.23 -11.17
N ILE A 379 0.32 6.96 -11.49
CA ILE A 379 0.67 6.38 -12.79
C ILE A 379 -0.04 7.13 -13.93
N SER A 380 -1.31 7.51 -13.73
CA SER A 380 -2.04 8.30 -14.73
C SER A 380 -1.49 9.72 -14.92
N PHE A 381 -0.75 10.26 -13.94
CA PHE A 381 0.05 11.48 -14.08
C PHE A 381 1.38 11.27 -14.84
N GLY A 382 1.63 10.07 -15.36
CA GLY A 382 2.84 9.75 -16.13
C GLY A 382 4.06 9.39 -15.28
N VAL A 383 3.88 9.22 -13.96
CA VAL A 383 4.92 8.71 -13.06
C VAL A 383 5.15 7.23 -13.32
N SER A 384 6.41 6.78 -13.29
CA SER A 384 6.76 5.39 -13.56
C SER A 384 6.10 4.43 -12.56
N ALA A 385 5.29 3.50 -13.08
CA ALA A 385 4.64 2.45 -12.31
C ALA A 385 5.67 1.53 -11.62
N GLU A 386 6.77 1.22 -12.32
CA GLU A 386 7.87 0.41 -11.80
C GLU A 386 8.47 1.02 -10.52
N HIS A 387 8.82 2.30 -10.57
CA HIS A 387 9.43 2.99 -9.43
C HIS A 387 8.46 3.15 -8.27
N LEU A 388 7.19 3.45 -8.52
CA LEU A 388 6.20 3.55 -7.45
C LEU A 388 5.90 2.21 -6.76
N LEU A 389 5.84 1.12 -7.54
CA LEU A 389 5.71 -0.24 -7.01
C LEU A 389 6.92 -0.63 -6.17
N CYS A 390 8.13 -0.35 -6.67
CA CYS A 390 9.37 -0.58 -5.96
C CYS A 390 9.42 0.22 -4.64
N ALA A 391 9.08 1.51 -4.68
CA ALA A 391 9.02 2.37 -3.50
C ALA A 391 8.06 1.83 -2.45
N SER A 392 6.87 1.38 -2.85
CA SER A 392 5.87 0.81 -1.95
C SER A 392 6.38 -0.43 -1.21
N VAL A 393 7.09 -1.33 -1.92
CA VAL A 393 7.70 -2.53 -1.31
C VAL A 393 8.85 -2.18 -0.38
N MET A 394 9.70 -1.22 -0.76
CA MET A 394 10.84 -0.77 0.05
C MET A 394 10.42 -0.03 1.33
N ASN A 395 9.34 0.76 1.26
CA ASN A 395 8.86 1.58 2.37
C ASN A 395 8.32 0.75 3.53
N ALA A 396 7.78 -0.44 3.31
CA ALA A 396 7.24 -1.28 4.38
C ALA A 396 8.29 -1.71 5.44
N PRO A 397 9.40 -2.39 5.07
CA PRO A 397 10.45 -2.72 6.04
C PRO A 397 11.19 -1.49 6.54
N ALA A 398 11.34 -0.45 5.71
CA ALA A 398 11.97 0.81 6.10
C ALA A 398 11.16 1.54 7.19
N ALA A 399 9.84 1.61 7.05
CA ALA A 399 8.94 2.23 8.02
C ALA A 399 9.00 1.53 9.38
N LEU A 400 9.12 0.21 9.40
CA LEU A 400 9.32 -0.55 10.65
C LEU A 400 10.68 -0.22 11.27
N ALA A 401 11.76 -0.16 10.50
CA ALA A 401 13.08 0.23 11.00
C ALA A 401 13.08 1.66 11.55
N VAL A 402 12.54 2.60 10.79
CA VAL A 402 12.43 4.01 11.16
C VAL A 402 11.57 4.17 12.42
N SER A 403 10.43 3.50 12.49
CA SER A 403 9.57 3.52 13.67
C SER A 403 10.30 2.97 14.91
N LYS A 404 10.99 1.83 14.79
CA LYS A 404 11.70 1.23 15.93
C LYS A 404 12.97 1.97 16.33
N LEU A 405 13.52 2.82 15.47
CA LEU A 405 14.58 3.76 15.80
C LEU A 405 14.03 5.00 16.53
N LEU A 406 12.91 5.55 16.03
CA LEU A 406 12.32 6.80 16.49
C LEU A 406 11.45 6.63 17.75
N TYR A 407 10.79 5.49 17.91
CA TYR A 407 10.02 5.11 19.09
C TYR A 407 10.28 3.63 19.43
N PRO A 408 11.41 3.32 20.09
CA PRO A 408 11.80 1.94 20.41
C PRO A 408 10.81 1.23 21.33
N GLU A 409 10.80 -0.10 21.24
CA GLU A 409 9.98 -0.95 22.10
C GLU A 409 10.52 -0.97 23.53
N THR A 410 9.77 -0.42 24.47
CA THR A 410 10.13 -0.38 25.91
C THR A 410 9.26 -1.29 26.77
N GLU A 411 8.12 -1.74 26.24
CA GLU A 411 7.14 -2.57 26.93
C GLU A 411 7.17 -4.00 26.38
N THR A 412 6.67 -4.96 27.16
CA THR A 412 6.54 -6.34 26.68
C THR A 412 5.29 -6.47 25.82
N SER A 413 5.49 -6.76 24.52
CA SER A 413 4.38 -7.03 23.60
C SER A 413 3.56 -8.23 24.08
N LYS A 414 2.26 -8.00 24.26
CA LYS A 414 1.27 -9.03 24.65
C LYS A 414 0.92 -9.98 23.50
N LEU A 415 1.34 -9.67 22.26
CA LEU A 415 0.84 -10.27 21.02
C LEU A 415 1.95 -10.91 20.17
N ARG A 416 2.93 -11.50 20.86
CA ARG A 416 4.12 -12.05 20.21
C ARG A 416 3.84 -13.35 19.44
N LYS A 417 2.71 -14.03 19.67
CA LYS A 417 2.34 -15.31 19.04
C LYS A 417 1.39 -15.12 17.86
N ALA A 418 1.54 -15.96 16.82
CA ALA A 418 0.72 -15.90 15.60
C ALA A 418 -0.67 -16.54 15.78
N SER A 419 -0.84 -17.34 16.84
CA SER A 419 -2.07 -18.07 17.18
C SER A 419 -3.26 -17.15 17.49
N ASP A 420 -2.99 -15.87 17.69
CA ASP A 420 -3.98 -14.93 18.22
C ASP A 420 -4.61 -14.10 17.09
N LEU A 421 -4.10 -14.17 15.85
CA LEU A 421 -4.67 -13.55 14.67
C LEU A 421 -5.94 -14.28 14.24
N GLY A 422 -7.09 -13.91 14.82
CA GLY A 422 -8.39 -14.34 14.35
C GLY A 422 -8.57 -13.97 12.87
N THR A 423 -9.04 -14.91 12.07
CA THR A 423 -9.53 -14.58 10.73
C THR A 423 -10.84 -13.82 10.90
N ASP A 424 -10.87 -12.55 10.51
CA ASP A 424 -12.12 -11.81 10.41
C ASP A 424 -13.13 -12.63 9.59
N GLU A 425 -14.35 -12.77 10.11
CA GLU A 425 -15.45 -13.38 9.37
C GLU A 425 -15.64 -12.63 8.04
N LYS A 426 -15.85 -13.38 6.96
CA LYS A 426 -16.23 -12.79 5.67
C LYS A 426 -17.54 -12.05 5.87
N LYS A 427 -17.52 -10.71 5.80
CA LYS A 427 -18.73 -9.89 5.94
C LYS A 427 -19.64 -10.05 4.74
N GLU A 428 -19.05 -10.26 3.58
CA GLU A 428 -19.74 -10.34 2.29
C GLU A 428 -20.13 -11.78 1.98
N ARG A 429 -21.26 -12.00 1.31
CA ARG A 429 -21.80 -13.33 1.01
C ARG A 429 -21.26 -13.90 -0.28
N ASN A 430 -20.95 -13.05 -1.27
CA ASN A 430 -20.48 -13.45 -2.58
C ASN A 430 -19.50 -12.41 -3.19
N ILE A 431 -18.85 -12.79 -4.31
CA ILE A 431 -17.85 -11.94 -4.98
C ILE A 431 -18.47 -10.62 -5.49
N LEU A 432 -19.72 -10.65 -5.96
CA LEU A 432 -20.39 -9.45 -6.47
C LEU A 432 -20.69 -8.46 -5.35
N GLU A 433 -21.09 -8.95 -4.18
CA GLU A 433 -21.27 -8.14 -2.97
C GLU A 433 -19.93 -7.52 -2.53
N ALA A 434 -18.83 -8.27 -2.57
CA ALA A 434 -17.51 -7.74 -2.26
C ALA A 434 -17.05 -6.66 -3.26
N ALA A 435 -17.31 -6.86 -4.55
CA ALA A 435 -17.05 -5.87 -5.58
C ALA A 435 -17.86 -4.58 -5.35
N ALA A 436 -19.16 -4.71 -5.13
CA ALA A 436 -20.06 -3.59 -4.88
C ALA A 436 -19.71 -2.85 -3.58
N ALA A 437 -19.35 -3.58 -2.52
CA ALA A 437 -18.92 -3.03 -1.25
C ALA A 437 -17.60 -2.24 -1.38
N GLY A 438 -16.63 -2.78 -2.13
CA GLY A 438 -15.38 -2.09 -2.45
C GLY A 438 -15.63 -0.78 -3.19
N ALA A 439 -16.36 -0.84 -4.31
CA ALA A 439 -16.75 0.36 -5.06
C ALA A 439 -17.48 1.39 -4.16
N SER A 440 -18.42 0.96 -3.32
CA SER A 440 -19.17 1.86 -2.44
C SER A 440 -18.31 2.48 -1.33
N SER A 441 -17.37 1.72 -0.76
CA SER A 441 -16.44 2.21 0.27
C SER A 441 -15.52 3.30 -0.27
N SER A 442 -15.15 3.21 -1.55
CA SER A 442 -14.30 4.20 -2.23
C SER A 442 -14.96 5.56 -2.44
N ILE A 443 -16.30 5.66 -2.38
CA ILE A 443 -17.02 6.94 -2.60
C ILE A 443 -16.54 8.00 -1.59
N LYS A 444 -16.45 7.64 -0.31
CA LYS A 444 -15.97 8.57 0.73
C LYS A 444 -14.51 8.94 0.51
N LEU A 445 -13.68 7.99 0.09
CA LEU A 445 -12.27 8.22 -0.22
C LEU A 445 -12.12 9.22 -1.37
N VAL A 446 -12.80 8.97 -2.49
CA VAL A 446 -12.78 9.83 -3.67
C VAL A 446 -13.33 11.23 -3.37
N ALA A 447 -14.45 11.31 -2.66
CA ALA A 447 -15.04 12.59 -2.26
C ALA A 447 -14.10 13.39 -1.35
N ASN A 448 -13.45 12.73 -0.39
CA ASN A 448 -12.46 13.38 0.48
C ASN A 448 -11.24 13.86 -0.30
N ILE A 449 -10.72 13.06 -1.24
CA ILE A 449 -9.58 13.47 -2.08
C ILE A 449 -9.94 14.70 -2.91
N ALA A 450 -11.09 14.68 -3.60
CA ALA A 450 -11.56 15.80 -4.41
C ALA A 450 -11.76 17.07 -3.58
N ALA A 451 -12.46 16.96 -2.44
CA ALA A 451 -12.73 18.08 -1.56
C ALA A 451 -11.43 18.67 -0.97
N ASN A 452 -10.52 17.81 -0.50
CA ASN A 452 -9.24 18.24 0.06
C ASN A 452 -8.38 18.94 -1.00
N LEU A 453 -8.31 18.43 -2.24
CA LEU A 453 -7.53 19.08 -3.29
C LEU A 453 -8.07 20.44 -3.68
N ILE A 454 -9.40 20.59 -3.80
CA ILE A 454 -10.02 21.89 -4.06
C ILE A 454 -9.67 22.87 -2.92
N ALA A 455 -9.84 22.45 -1.67
CA ALA A 455 -9.57 23.29 -0.51
C ALA A 455 -8.09 23.67 -0.39
N PHE A 456 -7.17 22.72 -0.53
CA PHE A 456 -5.73 22.96 -0.36
C PHE A 456 -5.11 23.73 -1.52
N LEU A 457 -5.56 23.52 -2.77
CA LEU A 457 -5.11 24.32 -3.90
C LEU A 457 -5.57 25.77 -3.76
N ALA A 458 -6.85 25.99 -3.41
CA ALA A 458 -7.36 27.34 -3.18
C ALA A 458 -6.66 28.02 -2.00
N MET A 459 -6.36 27.27 -0.94
CA MET A 459 -5.61 27.78 0.21
C MET A 459 -4.15 28.10 -0.15
N LEU A 460 -3.49 27.25 -0.96
CA LEU A 460 -2.13 27.49 -1.43
C LEU A 460 -2.07 28.78 -2.26
N GLU A 461 -2.99 28.96 -3.21
CA GLU A 461 -3.07 30.20 -4.00
C GLU A 461 -3.39 31.43 -3.15
N PHE A 462 -4.24 31.29 -2.13
CA PHE A 462 -4.48 32.37 -1.17
C PHE A 462 -3.21 32.73 -0.39
N VAL A 463 -2.48 31.74 0.12
CA VAL A 463 -1.20 31.96 0.82
C VAL A 463 -0.18 32.59 -0.13
N ASN A 464 -0.10 32.14 -1.37
CA ASN A 464 0.77 32.72 -2.39
C ASN A 464 0.43 34.17 -2.69
N ALA A 465 -0.86 34.51 -2.80
CA ALA A 465 -1.29 35.89 -2.99
C ALA A 465 -0.91 36.78 -1.80
N VAL A 466 -1.03 36.27 -0.57
CA VAL A 466 -0.62 36.97 0.65
C VAL A 466 0.90 37.15 0.69
N LEU A 467 1.68 36.10 0.38
CA LEU A 467 3.13 36.16 0.34
C LEU A 467 3.62 37.09 -0.78
N SER A 468 3.00 37.04 -1.95
CA SER A 468 3.28 37.94 -3.07
C SER A 468 3.00 39.39 -2.69
N TRP A 469 1.89 39.65 -1.97
CA TRP A 469 1.58 40.97 -1.42
C TRP A 469 2.66 41.46 -0.46
N PHE A 470 3.13 40.62 0.47
CA PHE A 470 4.27 40.96 1.33
C PHE A 470 5.57 41.16 0.55
N GLY A 471 5.83 40.31 -0.43
CA GLY A 471 6.98 40.36 -1.32
C GLY A 471 7.03 41.65 -2.14
N SER A 472 5.88 42.19 -2.53
CA SER A 472 5.79 43.45 -3.27
C SER A 472 6.37 44.65 -2.50
N PHE A 473 6.28 44.67 -1.17
CA PHE A 473 6.88 45.73 -0.34
C PHE A 473 8.41 45.73 -0.36
N VAL A 474 9.03 44.58 -0.63
CA VAL A 474 10.49 44.42 -0.68
C VAL A 474 11.01 44.27 -2.13
N GLY A 475 10.15 44.52 -3.13
CA GLY A 475 10.51 44.44 -4.55
C GLY A 475 10.58 43.01 -5.11
N TYR A 476 9.96 42.03 -4.43
CA TYR A 476 9.98 40.62 -4.82
C TYR A 476 8.55 40.03 -4.91
N PRO A 477 7.75 40.42 -5.92
CA PRO A 477 6.34 40.02 -6.03
C PRO A 477 6.14 38.52 -6.33
N GLU A 478 7.18 37.81 -6.78
CA GLU A 478 7.14 36.37 -7.03
C GLU A 478 7.30 35.52 -5.75
N PHE A 479 7.30 36.16 -4.57
CA PHE A 479 7.43 35.44 -3.30
C PHE A 479 6.23 34.52 -3.06
N SER A 480 6.50 33.22 -3.02
CA SER A 480 5.48 32.18 -2.90
C SER A 480 5.86 31.14 -1.84
N PHE A 481 4.86 30.36 -1.41
CA PHE A 481 5.07 29.26 -0.49
C PHE A 481 5.98 28.18 -1.09
N GLN A 482 5.82 27.91 -2.39
CA GLN A 482 6.69 27.03 -3.16
C GLN A 482 8.15 27.48 -3.10
N MET A 483 8.39 28.78 -3.25
CA MET A 483 9.75 29.32 -3.18
C MET A 483 10.37 29.15 -1.80
N ILE A 484 9.60 29.39 -0.72
CA ILE A 484 10.05 29.11 0.65
C ILE A 484 10.43 27.64 0.79
N CYS A 485 9.57 26.72 0.34
CA CYS A 485 9.84 25.29 0.38
C CYS A 485 11.10 24.91 -0.42
N SER A 486 11.25 25.45 -1.62
CA SER A 486 12.43 25.28 -2.47
C SER A 486 13.70 25.61 -1.69
N TYR A 487 13.83 26.81 -1.13
CA TYR A 487 15.05 27.21 -0.41
C TYR A 487 15.28 26.44 0.90
N VAL A 488 14.23 26.19 1.68
CA VAL A 488 14.34 25.51 2.98
C VAL A 488 14.70 24.03 2.81
N LEU A 489 14.15 23.37 1.79
CA LEU A 489 14.28 21.92 1.58
C LEU A 489 15.33 21.55 0.52
N MET A 490 15.90 22.54 -0.19
CA MET A 490 17.01 22.34 -1.13
C MET A 490 18.18 21.54 -0.51
N PRO A 491 18.63 21.79 0.74
CA PRO A 491 19.70 20.98 1.34
C PRO A 491 19.30 19.51 1.50
N LEU A 492 18.03 19.23 1.81
CA LEU A 492 17.53 17.86 1.92
C LEU A 492 17.44 17.20 0.54
N ALA A 493 17.02 17.94 -0.50
CA ALA A 493 17.03 17.47 -1.88
C ALA A 493 18.44 17.09 -2.33
N TYR A 494 19.42 17.95 -2.06
CA TYR A 494 20.81 17.68 -2.37
C TYR A 494 21.33 16.43 -1.67
N LEU A 495 21.05 16.26 -0.37
CA LEU A 495 21.45 15.07 0.40
C LEU A 495 20.88 13.76 -0.15
N MET A 496 19.76 13.78 -0.86
CA MET A 496 19.24 12.58 -1.54
C MET A 496 20.03 12.20 -2.80
N GLY A 497 20.92 13.07 -3.28
CA GLY A 497 21.72 12.90 -4.50
C GLY A 497 21.08 13.47 -5.76
N VAL A 498 20.21 14.49 -5.60
CA VAL A 498 19.65 15.29 -6.69
C VAL A 498 20.72 16.26 -7.18
N ASP A 499 20.74 16.52 -8.49
CA ASP A 499 21.64 17.51 -9.07
C ASP A 499 21.36 18.90 -8.51
N TRP A 500 22.41 19.69 -8.27
CA TRP A 500 22.28 21.00 -7.63
C TRP A 500 21.30 21.93 -8.36
N ALA A 501 21.27 21.89 -9.69
CA ALA A 501 20.37 22.69 -10.53
C ALA A 501 18.87 22.34 -10.32
N ASP A 502 18.60 21.09 -9.96
CA ASP A 502 17.25 20.53 -9.76
C ASP A 502 16.82 20.57 -8.29
N CYS A 503 17.75 20.78 -7.35
CA CYS A 503 17.48 20.70 -5.92
C CYS A 503 16.41 21.69 -5.44
N GLY A 504 16.30 22.86 -6.05
CA GLY A 504 15.23 23.82 -5.73
C GLY A 504 13.83 23.27 -6.08
N ILE A 505 13.69 22.70 -7.29
CA ILE A 505 12.44 22.11 -7.75
C ILE A 505 12.07 20.90 -6.90
N VAL A 506 13.03 20.00 -6.64
CA VAL A 506 12.75 18.82 -5.81
C VAL A 506 12.46 19.22 -4.36
N GLY A 507 13.12 20.26 -3.83
CA GLY A 507 12.82 20.84 -2.53
C GLY A 507 11.40 21.39 -2.43
N GLU A 508 10.94 22.08 -3.48
CA GLU A 508 9.55 22.54 -3.61
C GLU A 508 8.56 21.36 -3.55
N LEU A 509 8.79 20.32 -4.36
CA LEU A 509 7.92 19.13 -4.41
C LEU A 509 7.81 18.44 -3.05
N ILE A 510 8.92 18.30 -2.31
CA ILE A 510 8.92 17.72 -0.96
C ILE A 510 8.10 18.60 0.00
N GLY A 511 8.19 19.93 -0.14
CA GLY A 511 7.42 20.87 0.66
C GLY A 511 5.93 20.78 0.40
N ILE A 512 5.53 20.80 -0.88
CA ILE A 512 4.14 20.60 -1.31
C ILE A 512 3.59 19.29 -0.74
N LYS A 513 4.35 18.19 -0.85
CA LYS A 513 3.96 16.90 -0.28
C LYS A 513 3.74 16.99 1.23
N THR A 514 4.70 17.55 1.95
CA THR A 514 4.72 17.52 3.42
C THR A 514 3.60 18.38 4.03
N PHE A 515 3.41 19.60 3.51
CA PHE A 515 2.46 20.55 4.08
C PHE A 515 1.05 20.40 3.52
N LEU A 516 0.91 19.99 2.26
CA LEU A 516 -0.38 19.82 1.59
C LEU A 516 -0.68 18.32 1.44
N ASN A 517 -0.25 17.72 0.33
CA ASN A 517 -0.39 16.29 0.07
C ASN A 517 0.45 15.86 -1.14
N GLU A 518 0.67 14.55 -1.24
CA GLU A 518 1.42 13.92 -2.30
C GLU A 518 0.71 13.97 -3.67
N PHE A 519 -0.62 14.03 -3.72
CA PHE A 519 -1.37 14.16 -4.97
C PHE A 519 -1.01 15.44 -5.72
N LEU A 520 -0.94 16.56 -4.99
CA LEU A 520 -0.55 17.84 -5.56
C LEU A 520 0.91 17.82 -5.99
N ALA A 521 1.80 17.25 -5.17
CA ALA A 521 3.21 17.14 -5.52
C ALA A 521 3.44 16.27 -6.78
N TYR A 522 2.71 15.15 -6.93
CA TYR A 522 2.79 14.34 -8.16
C TYR A 522 2.15 15.04 -9.37
N GLY A 523 1.10 15.84 -9.16
CA GLY A 523 0.54 16.70 -10.19
C GLY A 523 1.56 17.69 -10.74
N GLU A 524 2.31 18.37 -9.86
CA GLU A 524 3.40 19.26 -10.27
C GLU A 524 4.57 18.50 -10.92
N LEU A 525 4.96 17.35 -10.36
CA LEU A 525 5.99 16.49 -10.97
C LEU A 525 5.59 16.05 -12.39
N SER A 526 4.30 15.81 -12.63
CA SER A 526 3.76 15.48 -13.97
C SER A 526 4.10 16.55 -15.00
N THR A 527 4.01 17.83 -14.62
CA THR A 527 4.34 18.95 -15.50
C THR A 527 5.81 18.87 -15.95
N TYR A 528 6.73 18.60 -15.03
CA TYR A 528 8.15 18.45 -15.36
C TYR A 528 8.43 17.19 -16.21
N LEU A 529 7.75 16.07 -15.93
CA LEU A 529 7.83 14.84 -16.74
C LEU A 529 7.35 15.10 -18.18
N ASN A 530 6.25 15.83 -18.36
CA ASN A 530 5.69 16.16 -19.66
C ASN A 530 6.56 17.17 -20.42
N ASN A 531 7.12 18.15 -19.71
CA ASN A 531 8.09 19.11 -20.23
C ASN A 531 9.32 18.40 -20.81
N ARG A 532 9.84 17.38 -20.11
CA ARG A 532 10.95 16.57 -20.63
C ARG A 532 10.54 15.77 -21.86
N LYS A 533 9.39 15.09 -21.84
CA LYS A 533 8.89 14.30 -22.99
C LYS A 533 8.63 15.16 -24.23
N SER A 534 8.18 16.40 -24.03
CA SER A 534 7.87 17.35 -25.11
C SER A 534 9.04 18.28 -25.46
N CYS A 535 10.13 18.21 -24.71
CA CYS A 535 11.28 19.13 -24.79
C CYS A 535 10.88 20.61 -24.72
N THR A 536 9.99 20.97 -23.79
CA THR A 536 9.46 22.33 -23.59
C THR A 536 9.62 22.79 -22.15
N GLY A 537 9.88 24.08 -21.93
CA GLY A 537 9.90 24.68 -20.59
C GLY A 537 11.05 24.19 -19.72
N ARG A 538 10.86 24.20 -18.39
CA ARG A 538 11.85 23.74 -17.42
C ARG A 538 11.76 22.22 -17.28
N ILE A 539 12.89 21.54 -17.46
CA ILE A 539 13.03 20.08 -17.40
C ILE A 539 13.83 19.67 -16.17
N LEU A 540 13.56 18.45 -15.67
CA LEU A 540 14.36 17.79 -14.64
C LEU A 540 15.26 16.73 -15.29
N ALA A 541 16.43 16.47 -14.71
CA ALA A 541 17.22 15.30 -15.09
C ALA A 541 16.44 14.01 -14.76
N VAL A 542 16.59 12.96 -15.59
CA VAL A 542 15.90 11.67 -15.37
C VAL A 542 16.20 11.10 -13.98
N ARG A 543 17.45 11.24 -13.54
CA ARG A 543 17.87 10.87 -12.19
C ARG A 543 17.07 11.64 -11.12
N SER A 544 16.95 12.96 -11.24
CA SER A 544 16.19 13.82 -10.33
C SER A 544 14.69 13.46 -10.31
N GLU A 545 14.10 13.13 -11.47
CA GLU A 545 12.70 12.68 -11.57
C GLU A 545 12.47 11.37 -10.80
N ILE A 546 13.40 10.42 -10.90
CA ILE A 546 13.32 9.14 -10.19
C ILE A 546 13.47 9.39 -8.69
N ILE A 547 14.49 10.15 -8.25
CA ILE A 547 14.68 10.47 -6.82
C ILE A 547 13.44 11.18 -6.25
N ALA A 548 12.87 12.15 -6.98
CA ALA A 548 11.63 12.82 -6.60
C ALA A 548 10.47 11.82 -6.50
N THR A 549 10.34 10.89 -7.43
CA THR A 549 9.30 9.85 -7.40
C THR A 549 9.33 9.05 -6.09
N TYR A 550 10.52 8.64 -5.61
CA TYR A 550 10.67 7.94 -4.33
C TYR A 550 10.45 8.86 -3.13
N ALA A 551 10.93 10.11 -3.18
CA ALA A 551 10.79 11.08 -2.09
C ALA A 551 9.31 11.45 -1.84
N LEU A 552 8.51 11.50 -2.91
CA LEU A 552 7.08 11.78 -2.87
C LEU A 552 6.23 10.56 -2.50
N CYS A 553 6.76 9.35 -2.64
CA CYS A 553 6.01 8.12 -2.41
C CYS A 553 5.77 7.89 -0.90
N GLY A 554 4.64 8.40 -0.41
CA GLY A 554 4.12 8.15 0.94
C GLY A 554 3.07 9.19 1.34
N PHE A 555 2.07 8.77 2.12
CA PHE A 555 1.03 9.64 2.70
C PHE A 555 1.49 10.60 3.79
N ALA A 556 2.80 10.73 4.02
CA ALA A 556 3.35 11.53 5.10
C ALA A 556 3.15 13.04 4.83
N ASN A 557 2.00 13.56 5.25
CA ASN A 557 1.62 14.97 5.16
C ASN A 557 0.72 15.39 6.35
N LEU A 558 0.51 16.69 6.54
CA LEU A 558 -0.29 17.21 7.67
C LEU A 558 -1.76 16.78 7.60
N SER A 559 -2.35 16.67 6.41
CA SER A 559 -3.76 16.25 6.25
C SER A 559 -3.97 14.79 6.66
N SER A 560 -2.98 13.93 6.41
CA SER A 560 -2.99 12.51 6.75
C SER A 560 -3.04 12.27 8.26
N ILE A 561 -2.56 13.21 9.09
CA ILE A 561 -2.73 13.14 10.56
C ILE A 561 -4.21 13.00 10.91
N GLY A 562 -5.05 13.88 10.33
CA GLY A 562 -6.49 13.89 10.58
C GLY A 562 -7.15 12.60 10.06
N ILE A 563 -6.74 12.13 8.88
CA ILE A 563 -7.25 10.90 8.28
C ILE A 563 -6.92 9.69 9.17
N GLN A 564 -5.67 9.56 9.61
CA GLN A 564 -5.22 8.41 10.38
C GLN A 564 -5.80 8.41 11.80
N LEU A 565 -5.86 9.57 12.48
CA LEU A 565 -6.54 9.68 13.78
C LEU A 565 -8.05 9.43 13.67
N GLY A 566 -8.69 9.91 12.59
CA GLY A 566 -10.10 9.69 12.30
C GLY A 566 -10.43 8.23 11.99
N ALA A 567 -9.50 7.46 11.44
CA ALA A 567 -9.66 6.04 11.18
C ALA A 567 -9.33 5.16 12.40
N LEU A 568 -8.17 5.38 13.03
CA LEU A 568 -7.72 4.57 14.17
C LEU A 568 -8.50 4.86 15.46
N GLY A 569 -8.93 6.12 15.66
CA GLY A 569 -9.63 6.55 16.86
C GLY A 569 -10.96 5.81 17.12
N PRO A 570 -11.81 5.56 16.10
CA PRO A 570 -12.98 4.68 16.23
C PRO A 570 -12.65 3.18 16.34
N MET A 571 -11.51 2.73 15.81
CA MET A 571 -11.10 1.32 15.91
C MET A 571 -10.62 0.96 17.31
N ALA A 572 -9.93 1.88 18.00
CA ALA A 572 -9.49 1.72 19.39
C ALA A 572 -9.79 3.00 20.21
N PRO A 573 -11.07 3.22 20.63
CA PRO A 573 -11.47 4.44 21.33
C PRO A 573 -10.69 4.72 22.62
N SER A 574 -10.32 3.67 23.36
CA SER A 574 -9.52 3.77 24.59
C SER A 574 -8.09 4.26 24.36
N ARG A 575 -7.60 4.24 23.12
CA ARG A 575 -6.21 4.60 22.75
C ARG A 575 -6.10 5.93 22.00
N ARG A 576 -7.20 6.69 21.86
CA ARG A 576 -7.19 8.00 21.16
C ARG A 576 -6.14 8.96 21.70
N GLY A 577 -5.96 9.01 23.02
CA GLY A 577 -4.94 9.85 23.67
C GLY A 577 -3.53 9.45 23.29
N ASP A 578 -3.23 8.15 23.26
CA ASP A 578 -1.91 7.64 22.86
C ASP A 578 -1.61 7.95 21.39
N LEU A 579 -2.58 7.71 20.49
CA LEU A 579 -2.45 7.99 19.06
C LEU A 579 -2.15 9.48 18.81
N ALA A 580 -2.87 10.38 19.48
CA ALA A 580 -2.65 11.81 19.35
C ALA A 580 -1.28 12.26 19.89
N GLN A 581 -0.75 11.62 20.94
CA GLN A 581 0.57 11.95 21.49
C GLN A 581 1.72 11.55 20.58
N ILE A 582 1.58 10.44 19.83
CA ILE A 582 2.67 9.89 19.02
C ILE A 582 2.62 10.31 17.55
N VAL A 583 1.50 10.86 17.06
CA VAL A 583 1.24 11.09 15.63
C VAL A 583 2.27 11.98 14.93
N LEU A 584 2.73 13.07 15.56
CA LEU A 584 3.71 13.98 14.94
C LEU A 584 5.07 13.29 14.75
N ARG A 585 5.44 12.44 15.70
CA ARG A 585 6.66 11.62 15.60
C ARG A 585 6.49 10.53 14.55
N ALA A 586 5.32 9.91 14.49
CA ALA A 586 5.00 8.93 13.45
C ALA A 586 5.04 9.55 12.04
N LEU A 587 4.54 10.78 11.88
CA LEU A 587 4.60 11.55 10.64
C LEU A 587 6.04 11.84 10.23
N LEU A 588 6.89 12.32 11.15
CA LEU A 588 8.32 12.49 10.89
C LEU A 588 8.96 11.17 10.40
N GLY A 589 8.62 10.06 11.06
CA GLY A 589 9.05 8.73 10.62
C GLY A 589 8.60 8.40 9.19
N GLY A 590 7.36 8.74 8.82
CA GLY A 590 6.85 8.56 7.46
C GLY A 590 7.61 9.40 6.43
N ILE A 591 7.83 10.69 6.71
CA ILE A 591 8.58 11.60 5.84
C ILE A 591 9.99 11.06 5.61
N VAL A 592 10.71 10.77 6.70
CA VAL A 592 12.09 10.29 6.62
C VAL A 592 12.18 8.93 5.92
N THR A 593 11.18 8.06 6.05
CA THR A 593 11.15 6.79 5.31
C THR A 593 11.19 7.02 3.80
N SER A 594 10.32 7.89 3.26
CA SER A 594 10.33 8.21 1.82
C SER A 594 11.65 8.86 1.37
N LEU A 595 12.23 9.75 2.20
CA LEU A 595 13.53 10.38 1.89
C LEU A 595 14.68 9.38 1.91
N MET A 596 14.67 8.42 2.85
CA MET A 596 15.65 7.35 2.90
C MET A 596 15.53 6.41 1.69
N THR A 597 14.32 6.09 1.23
CA THR A 597 14.17 5.35 -0.03
C THR A 597 14.64 6.14 -1.25
N ALA A 598 14.46 7.46 -1.26
CA ALA A 598 14.97 8.32 -2.31
C ALA A 598 16.50 8.37 -2.33
N CYS A 599 17.17 8.38 -1.17
CA CYS A 599 18.62 8.20 -1.09
C CYS A 599 19.08 6.87 -1.69
N ILE A 600 18.37 5.77 -1.43
CA ILE A 600 18.73 4.47 -2.03
C ILE A 600 18.51 4.50 -3.54
N ALA A 601 17.42 5.12 -4.03
CA ALA A 601 17.21 5.30 -5.46
C ALA A 601 18.35 6.13 -6.08
N GLY A 602 18.74 7.26 -5.47
CA GLY A 602 19.89 8.04 -5.91
C GLY A 602 21.19 7.24 -5.90
N LEU A 603 21.41 6.37 -4.92
CA LEU A 603 22.60 5.52 -4.88
C LEU A 603 22.63 4.46 -6.00
N LEU A 604 21.48 3.92 -6.41
CA LEU A 604 21.43 2.75 -7.29
C LEU A 604 21.07 3.06 -8.74
N VAL A 605 20.36 4.16 -9.01
CA VAL A 605 19.96 4.55 -10.35
C VAL A 605 21.15 5.14 -11.09
N ALA A 606 21.55 4.50 -12.19
CA ALA A 606 22.53 5.06 -13.11
C ALA A 606 21.89 6.20 -13.90
N GLU A 607 22.67 7.21 -14.29
CA GLU A 607 22.18 8.22 -15.24
C GLU A 607 22.02 7.57 -16.62
N PRO A 608 20.81 7.48 -17.18
CA PRO A 608 20.69 7.09 -18.57
C PRO A 608 21.27 8.22 -19.43
N ILE A 609 22.11 7.87 -20.40
CA ILE A 609 22.76 8.77 -21.38
C ILE A 609 21.72 9.55 -22.24
N THR A 610 20.42 9.38 -22.00
CA THR A 610 19.30 9.97 -22.73
C THR A 610 19.02 11.44 -22.44
N GLN A 611 20.00 12.24 -21.99
CA GLN A 611 19.90 13.71 -22.12
C GLN A 611 20.04 14.16 -23.58
N LEU A 612 20.44 13.27 -24.50
CA LEU A 612 20.63 13.59 -25.92
C LEU A 612 19.34 13.86 -26.72
N ALA A 613 18.16 13.48 -26.20
CA ALA A 613 16.91 13.57 -26.98
C ALA A 613 16.46 15.01 -27.25
N CYS A 614 16.56 15.92 -26.26
CA CYS A 614 16.15 17.31 -26.45
C CYS A 614 17.21 18.19 -27.13
N LEU A 615 18.48 17.77 -27.15
CA LEU A 615 19.55 18.44 -27.87
C LEU A 615 19.41 18.27 -29.40
N ASN A 616 18.88 17.13 -29.86
CA ASN A 616 18.65 16.92 -31.30
C ASN A 616 17.56 17.84 -31.88
N SER A 617 16.53 18.20 -31.11
CA SER A 617 15.45 19.08 -31.58
C SER A 617 15.87 20.54 -31.80
N THR A 618 16.83 21.05 -31.03
CA THR A 618 17.37 22.41 -31.22
C THR A 618 18.39 22.48 -32.36
N VAL A 619 19.18 21.43 -32.57
CA VAL A 619 20.18 21.37 -33.65
C VAL A 619 19.54 21.17 -35.02
N VAL A 620 18.44 20.39 -35.11
CA VAL A 620 17.73 20.15 -36.39
C VAL A 620 17.00 21.40 -36.89
N ASN A 621 16.55 22.31 -36.01
CA ASN A 621 15.96 23.59 -36.43
C ASN A 621 16.99 24.64 -36.88
N ALA A 622 18.26 24.50 -36.50
CA ALA A 622 19.33 25.44 -36.87
C ALA A 622 20.06 25.06 -38.18
N THR A 623 19.76 23.91 -38.78
CA THR A 623 20.51 23.37 -39.93
C THR A 623 19.62 22.94 -41.09
N MET A 624 18.75 23.84 -41.57
CA MET A 624 18.16 23.74 -42.92
C MET A 624 19.11 24.36 -43.95
N ILE A 625 20.21 23.69 -44.26
CA ILE A 625 20.98 23.87 -45.50
C ILE A 625 21.11 22.48 -46.14
N PRO A 626 20.72 22.28 -47.41
CA PRO A 626 20.66 20.94 -47.98
C PRO A 626 22.07 20.47 -48.35
N LEU A 627 22.57 19.43 -47.68
CA LEU A 627 23.73 18.67 -48.14
C LEU A 627 23.44 17.18 -48.03
N GLY A 628 23.47 16.53 -49.19
CA GLY A 628 23.18 15.12 -49.35
C GLY A 628 24.26 14.20 -48.79
N THR A 629 23.80 12.98 -48.48
CA THR A 629 24.53 11.71 -48.58
C THR A 629 25.94 11.65 -47.97
N ASN A 630 26.06 11.18 -46.73
CA ASN A 630 26.83 9.97 -46.34
C ASN A 630 26.88 9.81 -44.81
N MET A 631 26.48 8.62 -44.33
CA MET A 631 26.23 8.31 -42.92
C MET A 631 27.50 7.89 -42.13
N THR A 632 28.66 8.43 -42.49
CA THR A 632 29.97 8.04 -41.91
C THR A 632 30.82 9.23 -41.46
N SER A 633 30.39 10.48 -41.69
CA SER A 633 31.12 11.70 -41.34
C SER A 633 30.66 12.37 -40.03
N THR A 634 29.53 11.95 -39.45
CA THR A 634 29.01 12.50 -38.18
C THR A 634 29.80 12.03 -36.95
N LEU A 635 30.43 10.86 -36.99
CA LEU A 635 31.25 10.36 -35.88
C LEU A 635 32.61 11.07 -35.77
N THR A 636 33.18 11.52 -36.88
CA THR A 636 34.46 12.25 -36.92
C THR A 636 34.32 13.71 -36.51
N PHE A 637 33.16 14.33 -36.76
CA PHE A 637 32.93 15.73 -36.37
C PHE A 637 32.73 15.87 -34.85
N VAL A 638 32.07 14.91 -34.22
CA VAL A 638 31.88 14.90 -32.75
C VAL A 638 33.22 14.65 -32.02
N SER A 639 34.11 13.82 -32.56
CA SER A 639 35.44 13.64 -31.93
C SER A 639 36.31 14.89 -32.05
N GLN A 640 36.27 15.60 -33.18
CA GLN A 640 37.04 16.84 -33.39
C GLN A 640 36.51 18.01 -32.55
N PHE A 641 35.20 18.08 -32.30
CA PHE A 641 34.61 19.11 -31.45
C PHE A 641 34.93 18.90 -29.96
N ILE A 642 34.98 17.64 -29.51
CA ILE A 642 35.41 17.30 -28.13
C ILE A 642 36.89 17.66 -27.94
N GLU A 643 37.76 17.39 -28.91
CA GLU A 643 39.19 17.75 -28.83
C GLU A 643 39.44 19.27 -28.78
N GLN A 644 38.68 20.07 -29.54
CA GLN A 644 38.85 21.53 -29.51
C GLN A 644 38.34 22.19 -28.22
N THR A 645 37.35 21.59 -27.55
CA THR A 645 36.78 22.19 -26.32
C THR A 645 37.63 21.87 -25.08
N THR A 646 38.37 20.76 -25.08
CA THR A 646 39.32 20.41 -24.01
C THR A 646 40.65 21.16 -24.06
N ALA A 647 40.93 21.92 -25.12
CA ALA A 647 42.16 22.70 -25.25
C ALA A 647 42.04 24.15 -24.76
N SER A 648 40.88 24.59 -24.27
CA SER A 648 40.67 25.96 -23.79
C SER A 648 39.67 26.10 -22.65
N VAL A 649 39.76 25.26 -21.60
CA VAL A 649 39.35 25.54 -20.21
C VAL A 649 40.20 24.72 -19.26
#